data_AF-A0A2P9GUG6-F1
#
_entry.id   AF-A0A2P9GUG6-F1
#
_cell.length_a   1.000
_cell.length_b   1.000
_cell.length_c   1.000
_cell.angle_alpha   90.00
_cell.angle_beta   90.00
_cell.angle_gamma   90.00
#
_symmetry.space_group_name_H-M   'P 1'
#
loop_
_entity.id
_entity.type
_entity.pdbx_description
1 polymer ?
#
loop_
_entity_poly.entity_id
_entity_poly.type
_entity_poly.pdbx_seq_one_letter_code
_entity_poly.pdbx_strand_id
1 'polypeptide(L)'
;MFRRFLDFQSIAELRQMRNRILTEVARFRPDAEGFDVKLGIGGIREVEFLVQSMQLIYGGRYPGLDEPNTLKCLERLCGLGLLPQGTADELKGSYTFLRNVEHYIQLDQNWQTQSLPQSENERMRLVFAMGFGDDEIAFLKELEMHCSMVHSRFQELFDENPEEGEDLESEKIRFGLACSADAQTRVPFPAERFDALQETLKAYPVSVKSEIFLGALEKFSGVCDQELLEKILVRIDTYFERVARRTGLIKLFEAVKPWMAPFCRGIVSSELVASLLVNNPALVEGHAVLSGIFSPALQWEESSQGVVERAEEYEEKLEWIRRLKNERIIQLALADIGGRIDFAVLEEEQTSLADFVVRNTLAAVGQNLGLPADLPLSVLGMGKLGSGEMSYLSDLDLIFVYAPRTHEPANQIPEEVVRLIQRFMNMLYTPLQEGPGYPVDAQLRPSGTHGPLVVTRKSWLEYYEAQADIWEILALLKIRRIAGDPELGQWIEDKAGQICCRKRSLESVWPRLCHLRNRMEKERAAETETEIDLKLGMGGLADIEFMAQAQMLVGGRIWEIECEITDGLPAESGNLGVGVTPAHPAYGGSRPAPRGSIRRALQEFLKNFPLLRSDGTRLDEISSAFGTLRALDHRVRLHSNSSAAKLDERRFEAMVLLGLWPPHFDGSLIETWQDVLRLRREIRTIFKRFCP
;
A
#
# COMPACT_ATOMS: atom_id res chain seq x y z
N MET A 1 0.56 -25.48 2.14
CA MET A 1 -0.77 -25.80 1.59
C MET A 1 -1.49 -24.55 1.06
N PHE A 2 -1.27 -23.37 1.65
CA PHE A 2 -1.90 -22.12 1.20
C PHE A 2 -1.21 -21.55 -0.05
N ARG A 3 -1.98 -21.31 -1.11
CA ARG A 3 -1.48 -20.81 -2.40
C ARG A 3 -1.33 -19.30 -2.39
N ARG A 4 -0.40 -18.81 -3.20
CA ARG A 4 -0.06 -17.38 -3.34
C ARG A 4 -1.10 -16.52 -4.05
N PHE A 5 -1.88 -17.13 -4.91
CA PHE A 5 -2.92 -16.47 -5.70
C PHE A 5 -4.29 -16.89 -5.16
N LEU A 6 -5.31 -16.04 -5.31
CA LEU A 6 -6.69 -16.49 -5.27
C LEU A 6 -6.88 -17.46 -6.44
N ASP A 7 -6.68 -18.75 -6.19
CA ASP A 7 -6.84 -19.75 -7.23
C ASP A 7 -8.33 -20.11 -7.35
N PHE A 8 -9.00 -19.45 -8.27
CA PHE A 8 -10.41 -19.69 -8.53
C PHE A 8 -10.70 -21.01 -9.26
N GLN A 9 -9.68 -21.76 -9.75
CA GLN A 9 -9.86 -23.19 -10.03
C GLN A 9 -10.11 -23.93 -8.71
N SER A 10 -9.44 -23.54 -7.62
CA SER A 10 -9.72 -24.04 -6.28
C SER A 10 -11.13 -23.65 -5.84
N ILE A 11 -11.66 -22.48 -6.20
CA ILE A 11 -13.07 -22.15 -5.93
C ILE A 11 -14.03 -23.03 -6.73
N ALA A 12 -13.71 -23.40 -7.98
CA ALA A 12 -14.51 -24.37 -8.72
C ALA A 12 -14.41 -25.79 -8.13
N GLU A 13 -13.23 -26.20 -7.66
CA GLU A 13 -13.01 -27.44 -6.90
C GLU A 13 -13.74 -27.44 -5.55
N LEU A 14 -13.75 -26.31 -4.84
CA LEU A 14 -14.52 -26.08 -3.62
C LEU A 14 -16.02 -26.16 -3.92
N ARG A 15 -16.50 -25.61 -5.04
CA ARG A 15 -17.89 -25.78 -5.50
C ARG A 15 -18.20 -27.24 -5.84
N GLN A 16 -17.30 -27.98 -6.48
CA GLN A 16 -17.47 -29.41 -6.72
C GLN A 16 -17.47 -30.22 -5.42
N MET A 17 -16.64 -29.85 -4.45
CA MET A 17 -16.58 -30.49 -3.13
C MET A 17 -17.84 -30.17 -2.32
N ARG A 18 -18.32 -28.93 -2.36
CA ARG A 18 -19.63 -28.50 -1.84
C ARG A 18 -20.76 -29.32 -2.45
N ASN A 19 -20.81 -29.42 -3.78
CA ASN A 19 -21.86 -30.17 -4.46
C ASN A 19 -21.82 -31.67 -4.08
N ARG A 20 -20.63 -32.25 -3.89
CA ARG A 20 -20.51 -33.61 -3.34
C ARG A 20 -21.05 -33.70 -1.92
N ILE A 21 -20.69 -32.76 -1.04
CA ILE A 21 -21.24 -32.69 0.33
C ILE A 21 -22.77 -32.61 0.27
N LEU A 22 -23.33 -31.65 -0.47
CA LEU A 22 -24.79 -31.49 -0.58
C LEU A 22 -25.49 -32.73 -1.18
N THR A 23 -24.85 -33.43 -2.15
CA THR A 23 -25.41 -34.65 -2.76
C THR A 23 -25.35 -35.86 -1.80
N GLU A 24 -24.30 -35.97 -0.99
CA GLU A 24 -24.18 -36.98 0.06
C GLU A 24 -25.21 -36.75 1.19
N VAL A 25 -25.59 -35.49 1.41
CA VAL A 25 -26.33 -35.01 2.59
C VAL A 25 -27.83 -34.81 2.35
N ALA A 26 -28.29 -34.70 1.09
CA ALA A 26 -29.69 -34.47 0.68
C ALA A 26 -30.73 -35.51 1.17
N ARG A 27 -30.36 -36.44 2.05
CA ARG A 27 -31.22 -37.48 2.64
C ARG A 27 -31.66 -37.22 4.09
N PHE A 28 -31.15 -36.19 4.77
CA PHE A 28 -31.37 -36.02 6.21
C PHE A 28 -31.69 -34.56 6.57
N ARG A 29 -32.97 -34.22 6.66
CA ARG A 29 -33.46 -33.01 7.31
C ARG A 29 -33.72 -33.28 8.82
N PRO A 30 -33.82 -32.24 9.67
CA PRO A 30 -33.99 -32.38 11.13
C PRO A 30 -35.27 -33.13 11.57
N ASP A 31 -36.23 -33.31 10.67
CA ASP A 31 -37.48 -34.06 10.81
C ASP A 31 -37.34 -35.57 10.53
N ALA A 32 -36.15 -36.04 10.14
CA ALA A 32 -35.88 -37.46 9.90
C ALA A 32 -35.38 -38.16 11.18
N GLU A 33 -36.01 -39.29 11.54
CA GLU A 33 -35.46 -40.23 12.52
C GLU A 33 -33.98 -40.52 12.20
N GLY A 34 -33.08 -40.25 13.16
CA GLY A 34 -31.65 -40.47 12.98
C GLY A 34 -30.87 -39.37 12.25
N PHE A 35 -31.32 -38.11 12.32
CA PHE A 35 -30.55 -36.95 11.85
C PHE A 35 -29.11 -36.96 12.38
N ASP A 36 -28.14 -36.80 11.49
CA ASP A 36 -26.71 -36.72 11.82
C ASP A 36 -26.31 -35.26 12.03
N VAL A 37 -25.94 -34.90 13.26
CA VAL A 37 -25.68 -33.50 13.63
C VAL A 37 -24.39 -32.97 12.98
N LYS A 38 -23.52 -33.86 12.50
CA LYS A 38 -22.28 -33.50 11.83
C LYS A 38 -22.45 -33.44 10.32
N LEU A 39 -23.05 -34.47 9.74
CA LEU A 39 -23.16 -34.64 8.30
C LEU A 39 -24.46 -34.07 7.73
N GLY A 40 -25.49 -33.87 8.53
CA GLY A 40 -26.79 -33.35 8.09
C GLY A 40 -26.71 -31.93 7.50
N ILE A 41 -27.77 -31.52 6.80
CA ILE A 41 -27.90 -30.16 6.24
C ILE A 41 -27.80 -29.16 7.39
N GLY A 42 -26.90 -28.17 7.26
CA GLY A 42 -26.65 -27.21 8.33
C GLY A 42 -25.88 -27.76 9.54
N GLY A 43 -25.30 -28.96 9.41
CA GLY A 43 -24.53 -29.60 10.47
C GLY A 43 -23.11 -29.04 10.65
N ILE A 44 -22.36 -29.62 11.59
CA ILE A 44 -21.00 -29.19 11.96
C ILE A 44 -20.06 -29.14 10.74
N ARG A 45 -20.18 -30.10 9.81
CA ARG A 45 -19.32 -30.21 8.62
C ARG A 45 -19.48 -29.01 7.67
N GLU A 46 -20.67 -28.42 7.56
CA GLU A 46 -20.87 -27.23 6.72
C GLU A 46 -20.13 -26.02 7.29
N VAL A 47 -20.16 -25.82 8.63
CA VAL A 47 -19.39 -24.74 9.27
C VAL A 47 -17.88 -24.95 9.07
N GLU A 48 -17.39 -26.17 9.28
CA GLU A 48 -15.96 -26.50 9.09
C GLU A 48 -15.53 -26.31 7.64
N PHE A 49 -16.34 -26.76 6.69
CA PHE A 49 -16.07 -26.58 5.27
C PHE A 49 -16.09 -25.10 4.86
N LEU A 50 -17.04 -24.31 5.39
CA LEU A 50 -17.10 -22.86 5.18
C LEU A 50 -15.80 -22.20 5.63
N VAL A 51 -15.38 -22.44 6.87
CA VAL A 51 -14.15 -21.87 7.43
C VAL A 51 -12.92 -22.34 6.65
N GLN A 52 -12.79 -23.64 6.38
CA GLN A 52 -11.66 -24.18 5.61
C GLN A 52 -11.59 -23.65 4.18
N SER A 53 -12.75 -23.43 3.55
CA SER A 53 -12.80 -22.79 2.22
C SER A 53 -12.23 -21.38 2.28
N MET A 54 -12.60 -20.60 3.31
CA MET A 54 -12.02 -19.27 3.53
C MET A 54 -10.52 -19.34 3.81
N GLN A 55 -10.04 -20.34 4.57
CA GLN A 55 -8.61 -20.55 4.80
C GLN A 55 -7.86 -20.90 3.51
N LEU A 56 -8.44 -21.72 2.63
CA LEU A 56 -7.81 -22.07 1.36
C LEU A 56 -7.77 -20.87 0.39
N ILE A 57 -8.82 -20.06 0.38
CA ILE A 57 -8.94 -18.87 -0.47
C ILE A 57 -8.00 -17.76 0.03
N TYR A 58 -7.99 -17.48 1.33
CA TYR A 58 -7.35 -16.29 1.89
C TYR A 58 -6.06 -16.57 2.68
N GLY A 59 -5.80 -17.82 3.05
CA GLY A 59 -4.67 -18.20 3.92
C GLY A 59 -3.31 -17.91 3.33
N GLY A 60 -3.17 -17.85 2.00
CA GLY A 60 -1.92 -17.42 1.37
C GLY A 60 -1.58 -15.98 1.71
N ARG A 61 -2.60 -15.12 1.78
CA ARG A 61 -2.49 -13.68 2.03
C ARG A 61 -2.52 -13.31 3.50
N TYR A 62 -3.23 -14.08 4.33
CA TYR A 62 -3.36 -13.81 5.75
C TYR A 62 -2.78 -14.96 6.57
N PRO A 63 -1.55 -14.79 7.11
CA PRO A 63 -0.88 -15.80 7.93
C PRO A 63 -1.73 -16.33 9.05
N GLY A 64 -2.49 -15.44 9.71
CA GLY A 64 -3.39 -15.83 10.79
C GLY A 64 -4.49 -16.82 10.38
N LEU A 65 -4.76 -17.06 9.10
CA LEU A 65 -5.77 -18.04 8.70
C LEU A 65 -5.25 -19.47 8.61
N ASP A 66 -4.02 -19.75 9.06
CA ASP A 66 -3.55 -21.12 9.30
C ASP A 66 -4.09 -21.74 10.60
N GLU A 67 -4.92 -21.01 11.36
CA GLU A 67 -5.52 -21.44 12.62
C GLU A 67 -6.39 -22.70 12.46
N PRO A 68 -5.99 -23.85 13.03
CA PRO A 68 -6.74 -25.09 12.86
C PRO A 68 -8.06 -25.12 13.66
N ASN A 69 -8.22 -24.27 14.68
CA ASN A 69 -9.45 -24.22 15.46
C ASN A 69 -10.53 -23.38 14.76
N THR A 70 -11.66 -24.00 14.41
CA THR A 70 -12.79 -23.35 13.70
C THR A 70 -13.28 -22.06 14.38
N LEU A 71 -13.44 -22.05 15.70
CA LEU A 71 -13.94 -20.88 16.42
C LEU A 71 -12.93 -19.72 16.42
N LYS A 72 -11.66 -20.01 16.69
CA LYS A 72 -10.59 -19.01 16.60
C LYS A 72 -10.43 -18.51 15.16
N CYS A 73 -10.59 -19.38 14.17
CA CYS A 73 -10.53 -18.98 12.78
C CYS A 73 -11.71 -18.07 12.38
N LEU A 74 -12.93 -18.30 12.88
CA LEU A 74 -14.06 -17.37 12.71
C LEU A 74 -13.75 -16.00 13.31
N GLU A 75 -13.15 -15.95 14.51
CA GLU A 75 -12.70 -14.69 15.13
C GLU A 75 -11.65 -13.97 14.28
N ARG A 76 -10.68 -14.72 13.73
CA ARG A 76 -9.65 -14.16 12.84
C ARG A 76 -10.24 -13.67 11.51
N LEU A 77 -11.14 -14.43 10.89
CA LEU A 77 -11.85 -14.02 9.67
C LEU A 77 -12.64 -12.72 9.90
N CYS A 78 -13.27 -12.59 11.05
CA CYS A 78 -13.99 -11.38 11.45
C CYS A 78 -13.03 -10.20 11.71
N GLY A 79 -11.94 -10.42 12.45
CA GLY A 79 -10.92 -9.39 12.71
C GLY A 79 -10.23 -8.90 11.43
N LEU A 80 -10.18 -9.73 10.40
CA LEU A 80 -9.68 -9.38 9.06
C LEU A 80 -10.74 -8.72 8.15
N GLY A 81 -11.99 -8.62 8.60
CA GLY A 81 -13.11 -8.10 7.80
C GLY A 81 -13.53 -8.99 6.62
N LEU A 82 -13.11 -10.27 6.62
CA LEU A 82 -13.46 -11.25 5.58
C LEU A 82 -14.83 -11.90 5.83
N LEU A 83 -15.35 -11.78 7.05
CA LEU A 83 -16.67 -12.24 7.45
C LEU A 83 -17.33 -11.15 8.32
N PRO A 84 -18.59 -10.77 8.09
CA PRO A 84 -19.29 -9.82 8.94
C PRO A 84 -19.37 -10.31 10.40
N GLN A 85 -19.30 -9.40 11.37
CA GLN A 85 -19.38 -9.74 12.80
C GLN A 85 -20.66 -10.52 13.14
N GLY A 86 -21.81 -10.07 12.64
CA GLY A 86 -23.08 -10.78 12.85
C GLY A 86 -23.04 -12.22 12.33
N THR A 87 -22.51 -12.44 11.13
CA THR A 87 -22.36 -13.79 10.56
C THR A 87 -21.38 -14.65 11.35
N ALA A 88 -20.26 -14.08 11.81
CA ALA A 88 -19.29 -14.79 12.64
C ALA A 88 -19.89 -15.24 13.98
N ASP A 89 -20.67 -14.35 14.62
CA ASP A 89 -21.33 -14.63 15.90
C ASP A 89 -22.42 -15.69 15.77
N GLU A 90 -23.23 -15.62 14.71
CA GLU A 90 -24.23 -16.63 14.36
C GLU A 90 -23.59 -18.01 14.15
N LEU A 91 -22.55 -18.10 13.31
CA LEU A 91 -21.83 -19.34 13.04
C LEU A 91 -21.15 -19.89 14.30
N LYS A 92 -20.57 -19.03 15.15
CA LYS A 92 -19.97 -19.42 16.44
C LYS A 92 -21.02 -19.99 17.39
N GLY A 93 -22.18 -19.35 17.47
CA GLY A 93 -23.33 -19.80 18.27
C GLY A 93 -23.80 -21.19 17.82
N SER A 94 -24.11 -21.35 16.53
CA SER A 94 -24.55 -22.64 15.98
C SER A 94 -23.48 -23.72 16.10
N TYR A 95 -22.21 -23.43 15.81
CA TYR A 95 -21.14 -24.43 15.95
C TYR A 95 -21.03 -24.92 17.39
N THR A 96 -21.11 -24.02 18.37
CA THR A 96 -21.05 -24.38 19.79
C THR A 96 -22.25 -25.23 20.21
N PHE A 97 -23.45 -24.86 19.79
CA PHE A 97 -24.67 -25.64 20.06
C PHE A 97 -24.57 -27.05 19.47
N LEU A 98 -24.25 -27.17 18.17
CA LEU A 98 -24.16 -28.45 17.47
C LEU A 98 -23.06 -29.36 18.06
N ARG A 99 -21.90 -28.78 18.44
CA ARG A 99 -20.83 -29.51 19.14
C ARG A 99 -21.26 -29.99 20.52
N ASN A 100 -22.06 -29.22 21.27
CA ASN A 100 -22.59 -29.69 22.55
C ASN A 100 -23.57 -30.85 22.35
N VAL A 101 -24.46 -30.77 21.35
CA VAL A 101 -25.34 -31.88 20.99
C VAL A 101 -24.53 -33.13 20.65
N GLU A 102 -23.53 -33.02 19.76
CA GLU A 102 -22.62 -34.14 19.40
C GLU A 102 -21.92 -34.72 20.64
N HIS A 103 -21.34 -33.86 21.50
CA HIS A 103 -20.64 -34.31 22.69
C HIS A 103 -21.58 -35.07 23.64
N TYR A 104 -22.81 -34.61 23.85
CA TYR A 104 -23.77 -35.32 24.70
C TYR A 104 -24.24 -36.64 24.11
N ILE A 105 -24.46 -36.72 22.80
CA ILE A 105 -24.76 -37.98 22.11
C ILE A 105 -23.60 -38.98 22.33
N GLN A 106 -22.35 -38.54 22.19
CA GLN A 106 -21.17 -39.38 22.39
C GLN A 106 -20.97 -39.82 23.85
N LEU A 107 -21.25 -38.93 24.81
CA LEU A 107 -21.15 -39.23 26.24
C LEU A 107 -22.23 -40.23 26.68
N ASP A 108 -23.46 -40.10 26.20
CA ASP A 108 -24.57 -41.00 26.57
C ASP A 108 -24.36 -42.43 26.03
N GLN A 109 -23.85 -42.55 24.80
CA GLN A 109 -23.66 -43.85 24.14
C GLN A 109 -22.26 -44.44 24.34
N ASN A 110 -21.33 -43.67 24.91
CA ASN A 110 -19.91 -44.00 25.09
C ASN A 110 -19.20 -44.45 23.80
N TRP A 111 -19.75 -44.08 22.63
CA TRP A 111 -19.30 -44.43 21.27
C TRP A 111 -19.22 -43.17 20.40
N GLN A 112 -18.40 -43.21 19.34
CA GLN A 112 -18.29 -42.13 18.35
C GLN A 112 -19.49 -42.12 17.38
N THR A 113 -20.68 -41.87 17.90
CA THR A 113 -21.89 -41.66 17.10
C THR A 113 -22.17 -40.16 16.94
N GLN A 114 -22.83 -39.80 15.83
CA GLN A 114 -23.17 -38.42 15.45
C GLN A 114 -24.66 -38.27 15.16
N SER A 115 -25.43 -39.37 15.22
CA SER A 115 -26.85 -39.39 14.94
C SER A 115 -27.67 -39.17 16.21
N LEU A 116 -28.78 -38.43 16.10
CA LEU A 116 -29.74 -38.30 17.18
C LEU A 116 -30.23 -39.68 17.65
N PRO A 117 -30.45 -39.89 18.96
CA PRO A 117 -30.92 -41.16 19.47
C PRO A 117 -32.30 -41.56 18.92
N GLN A 118 -32.50 -42.85 18.66
CA GLN A 118 -33.77 -43.37 18.15
C GLN A 118 -34.77 -43.71 19.27
N SER A 119 -34.28 -44.04 20.47
CA SER A 119 -35.14 -44.29 21.62
C SER A 119 -35.62 -42.98 22.24
N GLU A 120 -36.91 -42.90 22.56
CA GLU A 120 -37.52 -41.77 23.28
C GLU A 120 -36.79 -41.47 24.60
N ASN A 121 -36.44 -42.51 25.38
CA ASN A 121 -35.71 -42.34 26.63
C ASN A 121 -34.31 -41.74 26.42
N GLU A 122 -33.61 -42.10 25.34
CA GLU A 122 -32.28 -41.58 25.04
C GLU A 122 -32.36 -40.13 24.54
N ARG A 123 -33.37 -39.80 23.73
CA ARG A 123 -33.63 -38.40 23.31
C ARG A 123 -33.96 -37.52 24.51
N MET A 124 -34.80 -37.98 25.43
CA MET A 124 -35.15 -37.19 26.63
C MET A 124 -33.93 -36.91 27.51
N ARG A 125 -32.95 -37.83 27.60
CA ARG A 125 -31.68 -37.55 28.30
C ARG A 125 -30.88 -36.46 27.61
N LEU A 126 -30.81 -36.48 26.28
CA LEU A 126 -30.16 -35.43 25.49
C LEU A 126 -30.85 -34.07 25.67
N VAL A 127 -32.18 -34.03 25.58
CA VAL A 127 -33.01 -32.81 25.76
C VAL A 127 -32.76 -32.21 27.14
N PHE A 128 -32.77 -33.03 28.19
CA PHE A 128 -32.50 -32.60 29.55
C PHE A 128 -31.06 -32.09 29.72
N ALA A 129 -30.07 -32.81 29.17
CA ALA A 129 -28.66 -32.43 29.22
C ALA A 129 -28.35 -31.11 28.47
N MET A 130 -29.10 -30.85 27.40
CA MET A 130 -29.05 -29.60 26.63
C MET A 130 -29.77 -28.43 27.32
N GLY A 131 -30.43 -28.67 28.47
CA GLY A 131 -31.08 -27.63 29.28
C GLY A 131 -32.54 -27.34 28.94
N PHE A 132 -33.18 -28.18 28.12
CA PHE A 132 -34.58 -28.02 27.69
C PHE A 132 -35.58 -28.71 28.63
N GLY A 133 -35.11 -29.38 29.69
CA GLY A 133 -35.97 -30.11 30.61
C GLY A 133 -36.66 -31.28 29.90
N ASP A 134 -38.00 -31.25 29.88
CA ASP A 134 -38.82 -32.29 29.23
C ASP A 134 -39.40 -31.81 27.87
N ASP A 135 -38.97 -30.66 27.36
CA ASP A 135 -39.51 -30.06 26.14
C ASP A 135 -38.69 -30.47 24.89
N GLU A 136 -38.92 -31.69 24.41
CA GLU A 136 -38.28 -32.22 23.19
C GLU A 136 -38.62 -31.36 21.96
N ILE A 137 -39.82 -30.80 21.89
CA ILE A 137 -40.27 -29.97 20.77
C ILE A 137 -39.45 -28.68 20.71
N ALA A 138 -39.24 -28.02 21.85
CA ALA A 138 -38.39 -26.83 21.92
C ALA A 138 -36.95 -27.14 21.52
N PHE A 139 -36.38 -28.26 21.96
CA PHE A 139 -35.04 -28.68 21.56
C PHE A 139 -34.92 -28.90 20.04
N LEU A 140 -35.85 -29.66 19.44
CA LEU A 140 -35.83 -29.93 18.00
C LEU A 140 -36.00 -28.66 17.17
N LYS A 141 -36.83 -27.72 17.65
CA LYS A 141 -37.00 -26.40 17.01
C LYS A 141 -35.74 -25.54 17.08
N GLU A 142 -35.03 -25.57 18.21
CA GLU A 142 -33.74 -24.88 18.36
C GLU A 142 -32.67 -25.49 17.43
N LEU A 143 -32.63 -26.83 17.36
CA LEU A 143 -31.73 -27.55 16.46
C LEU A 143 -32.01 -27.21 14.99
N GLU A 144 -33.28 -27.24 14.57
CA GLU A 144 -33.69 -26.87 13.21
C GLU A 144 -33.33 -25.41 12.89
N MET A 145 -33.50 -24.49 13.84
CA MET A 145 -33.12 -23.08 13.67
C MET A 145 -31.61 -22.94 13.46
N HIS A 146 -30.77 -23.59 14.28
CA HIS A 146 -29.32 -23.56 14.12
C HIS A 146 -28.87 -24.17 12.79
N CYS A 147 -29.43 -25.32 12.39
CA CYS A 147 -29.13 -25.97 11.11
C CYS A 147 -29.57 -25.10 9.92
N SER A 148 -30.79 -24.56 9.95
CA SER A 148 -31.29 -23.67 8.90
C SER A 148 -30.41 -22.42 8.75
N MET A 149 -29.95 -21.84 9.86
CA MET A 149 -29.04 -20.69 9.83
C MET A 149 -27.69 -21.06 9.20
N VAL A 150 -27.05 -22.14 9.66
CA VAL A 150 -25.75 -22.59 9.10
C VAL A 150 -25.90 -22.84 7.61
N HIS A 151 -26.96 -23.52 7.20
CA HIS A 151 -27.20 -23.83 5.80
C HIS A 151 -27.43 -22.58 4.96
N SER A 152 -28.18 -21.60 5.46
CA SER A 152 -28.35 -20.29 4.80
C SER A 152 -27.00 -19.61 4.58
N ARG A 153 -26.16 -19.49 5.63
CA ARG A 153 -24.84 -18.86 5.52
C ARG A 153 -23.88 -19.64 4.64
N PHE A 154 -23.97 -20.96 4.66
CA PHE A 154 -23.22 -21.83 3.77
C PHE A 154 -23.62 -21.62 2.31
N GLN A 155 -24.92 -21.54 2.02
CA GLN A 155 -25.42 -21.22 0.68
C GLN A 155 -25.02 -19.82 0.26
N GLU A 156 -25.20 -18.80 1.10
CA GLU A 156 -24.82 -17.41 0.81
C GLU A 156 -23.34 -17.25 0.42
N LEU A 157 -22.43 -18.04 1.01
CA LEU A 157 -21.01 -17.98 0.66
C LEU A 157 -20.71 -18.53 -0.75
N PHE A 158 -21.50 -19.51 -1.24
CA PHE A 158 -21.19 -20.27 -2.45
C PHE A 158 -22.20 -20.14 -3.60
N ASP A 159 -23.45 -19.77 -3.31
CA ASP A 159 -24.49 -19.53 -4.30
C ASP A 159 -24.48 -18.07 -4.73
N GLU A 160 -24.08 -17.89 -5.99
CA GLU A 160 -24.49 -16.74 -6.78
C GLU A 160 -25.96 -16.91 -7.14
N ASN A 161 -26.87 -16.49 -6.27
CA ASN A 161 -28.07 -15.85 -6.75
C ASN A 161 -27.91 -14.36 -6.44
N PRO A 162 -27.70 -13.51 -7.46
CA PRO A 162 -28.17 -12.15 -7.28
C PRO A 162 -29.65 -12.28 -6.92
N GLU A 163 -30.15 -11.49 -6.00
CA GLU A 163 -31.55 -11.11 -6.08
C GLU A 163 -31.73 -10.45 -7.47
N GLU A 164 -32.06 -11.27 -8.47
CA GLU A 164 -32.73 -10.84 -9.69
C GLU A 164 -34.13 -10.40 -9.26
N GLY A 165 -34.22 -9.22 -8.65
CA GLY A 165 -35.48 -8.81 -8.06
C GLY A 165 -35.41 -7.53 -7.26
N GLU A 166 -34.82 -6.47 -7.82
CA GLU A 166 -35.24 -5.06 -7.68
C GLU A 166 -34.09 -4.14 -8.15
N ASP A 167 -33.86 -4.10 -9.48
CA ASP A 167 -33.47 -2.90 -10.26
C ASP A 167 -33.03 -3.25 -11.70
N LEU A 168 -33.00 -4.53 -12.09
CA LEU A 168 -32.56 -4.95 -13.44
C LEU A 168 -33.38 -4.34 -14.59
N GLU A 169 -34.68 -4.07 -14.41
CA GLU A 169 -35.46 -3.33 -15.41
C GLU A 169 -35.11 -1.84 -15.40
N SER A 170 -34.97 -1.22 -14.24
CA SER A 170 -34.58 0.20 -14.10
C SER A 170 -33.18 0.47 -14.65
N GLU A 171 -32.22 -0.43 -14.42
CA GLU A 171 -30.85 -0.37 -14.94
C GLU A 171 -30.76 -0.76 -16.42
N LYS A 172 -31.53 -1.76 -16.90
CA LYS A 172 -31.66 -2.03 -18.35
C LYS A 172 -32.35 -0.88 -19.07
N ILE A 173 -33.29 -0.18 -18.44
CA ILE A 173 -33.92 1.03 -18.95
C ILE A 173 -32.93 2.19 -18.93
N ARG A 174 -32.11 2.36 -17.88
CA ARG A 174 -31.07 3.41 -17.80
C ARG A 174 -29.94 3.18 -18.80
N PHE A 175 -29.46 1.95 -18.94
CA PHE A 175 -28.46 1.54 -19.94
C PHE A 175 -29.06 1.52 -21.35
N GLY A 176 -30.31 1.08 -21.51
CA GLY A 176 -31.06 1.10 -22.77
C GLY A 176 -31.46 2.51 -23.22
N LEU A 177 -31.64 3.47 -22.30
CA LEU A 177 -31.80 4.90 -22.58
C LEU A 177 -30.46 5.54 -22.95
N ALA A 178 -29.37 5.16 -22.27
CA ALA A 178 -28.01 5.57 -22.63
C ALA A 178 -27.51 4.97 -23.96
N CYS A 179 -28.06 3.83 -24.38
CA CYS A 179 -27.82 3.19 -25.68
C CYS A 179 -28.98 3.37 -26.69
N SER A 180 -30.00 4.17 -26.37
CA SER A 180 -31.06 4.49 -27.33
C SER A 180 -30.47 5.34 -28.45
N ALA A 181 -31.04 5.26 -29.66
CA ALA A 181 -30.58 5.99 -30.84
C ALA A 181 -30.49 7.52 -30.66
N ASP A 182 -31.09 8.08 -29.61
CA ASP A 182 -30.96 9.51 -29.26
C ASP A 182 -29.67 9.83 -28.47
N ALA A 183 -28.98 8.85 -27.88
CA ALA A 183 -27.69 9.04 -27.21
C ALA A 183 -26.52 9.33 -28.20
N GLN A 184 -26.71 9.05 -29.50
CA GLN A 184 -25.80 9.50 -30.55
C GLN A 184 -25.68 11.04 -30.65
N THR A 185 -26.54 11.79 -29.94
CA THR A 185 -26.49 13.26 -29.92
C THR A 185 -25.86 13.88 -28.67
N ARG A 186 -25.32 13.10 -27.71
CA ARG A 186 -24.64 13.66 -26.51
C ARG A 186 -23.26 13.03 -26.23
N VAL A 187 -22.32 13.45 -27.07
CA VAL A 187 -20.84 13.53 -26.95
C VAL A 187 -20.00 12.32 -27.39
N PRO A 188 -18.94 12.54 -28.20
CA PRO A 188 -18.35 11.53 -29.05
C PRO A 188 -17.12 10.95 -28.36
N PHE A 189 -17.31 9.88 -27.60
CA PHE A 189 -16.22 8.94 -27.48
C PHE A 189 -15.83 8.46 -28.89
N PRO A 190 -14.53 8.24 -29.18
CA PRO A 190 -14.13 7.67 -30.47
C PRO A 190 -14.88 6.37 -30.72
N ALA A 191 -15.77 6.35 -31.73
CA ALA A 191 -16.78 5.30 -31.91
C ALA A 191 -16.15 3.90 -31.94
N GLU A 192 -15.08 3.73 -32.73
CA GLU A 192 -14.36 2.46 -32.84
C GLU A 192 -13.85 1.94 -31.47
N ARG A 193 -13.36 2.84 -30.61
CA ARG A 193 -12.84 2.47 -29.28
C ARG A 193 -13.94 2.20 -28.28
N PHE A 194 -15.04 2.96 -28.38
CA PHE A 194 -16.19 2.78 -27.52
C PHE A 194 -16.88 1.44 -27.82
N ASP A 195 -17.06 1.12 -29.11
CA ASP A 195 -17.62 -0.15 -29.57
C ASP A 195 -16.73 -1.34 -29.16
N ALA A 196 -15.40 -1.21 -29.27
CA ALA A 196 -14.46 -2.22 -28.79
C ALA A 196 -14.61 -2.48 -27.28
N LEU A 197 -14.67 -1.42 -26.48
CA LEU A 197 -14.88 -1.54 -25.03
C LEU A 197 -16.23 -2.21 -24.72
N GLN A 198 -17.31 -1.83 -25.43
CA GLN A 198 -18.61 -2.47 -25.26
C GLN A 198 -18.56 -3.97 -25.56
N GLU A 199 -17.86 -4.36 -26.63
CA GLU A 199 -17.67 -5.77 -26.99
C GLU A 199 -16.92 -6.53 -25.89
N THR A 200 -15.78 -6.00 -25.42
CA THR A 200 -15.00 -6.59 -24.32
C THR A 200 -15.84 -6.76 -23.06
N LEU A 201 -16.64 -5.75 -22.73
CA LEU A 201 -17.47 -5.77 -21.52
C LEU A 201 -18.66 -6.73 -21.62
N LYS A 202 -19.06 -7.23 -22.80
CA LYS A 202 -20.17 -8.20 -22.92
C LYS A 202 -20.00 -9.41 -22.01
N ALA A 203 -18.75 -9.86 -21.82
CA ALA A 203 -18.38 -10.98 -20.96
C ALA A 203 -18.52 -10.72 -19.45
N TYR A 204 -18.82 -9.47 -19.04
CA TYR A 204 -18.92 -9.06 -17.65
C TYR A 204 -20.38 -8.78 -17.24
N PRO A 205 -20.70 -8.86 -15.94
CA PRO A 205 -22.03 -8.52 -15.41
C PRO A 205 -22.47 -7.10 -15.77
N VAL A 206 -23.79 -6.89 -15.80
CA VAL A 206 -24.42 -5.58 -16.02
C VAL A 206 -23.88 -4.53 -15.05
N SER A 207 -23.58 -4.97 -13.85
CA SER A 207 -23.17 -4.11 -12.76
C SER A 207 -21.75 -3.52 -12.94
N VAL A 208 -20.83 -4.29 -13.52
CA VAL A 208 -19.50 -3.80 -13.97
C VAL A 208 -19.67 -2.78 -15.08
N LYS A 209 -20.55 -3.06 -16.05
CA LYS A 209 -20.86 -2.13 -17.15
C LYS A 209 -21.42 -0.82 -16.60
N SER A 210 -22.37 -0.90 -15.67
CA SER A 210 -22.99 0.24 -14.99
C SER A 210 -21.93 1.11 -14.30
N GLU A 211 -21.05 0.50 -13.50
CA GLU A 211 -19.98 1.23 -12.81
C GLU A 211 -18.99 1.90 -13.79
N ILE A 212 -18.68 1.27 -14.92
CA ILE A 212 -17.80 1.86 -15.93
C ILE A 212 -18.50 3.00 -16.68
N PHE A 213 -19.67 2.74 -17.27
CA PHE A 213 -20.33 3.69 -18.17
C PHE A 213 -21.04 4.82 -17.42
N LEU A 214 -21.80 4.49 -16.37
CA LEU A 214 -22.53 5.47 -15.56
C LEU A 214 -21.68 6.01 -14.41
N GLY A 215 -20.87 5.17 -13.76
CA GLY A 215 -20.05 5.59 -12.62
C GLY A 215 -18.79 6.36 -13.02
N ALA A 216 -18.00 5.82 -13.94
CA ALA A 216 -16.65 6.33 -14.23
C ALA A 216 -16.57 7.21 -15.49
N LEU A 217 -17.31 6.87 -16.56
CA LEU A 217 -17.25 7.54 -17.85
C LEU A 217 -18.28 8.68 -18.04
N GLU A 218 -19.42 8.67 -17.33
CA GLU A 218 -20.50 9.65 -17.49
C GLU A 218 -19.99 11.09 -17.37
N LYS A 219 -19.07 11.36 -16.44
CA LYS A 219 -18.48 12.70 -16.25
C LYS A 219 -17.69 13.24 -17.46
N PHE A 220 -17.36 12.39 -18.43
CA PHE A 220 -16.63 12.76 -19.65
C PHE A 220 -17.53 12.95 -20.86
N SER A 221 -18.85 12.77 -20.73
CA SER A 221 -19.84 12.96 -21.80
C SER A 221 -20.03 14.43 -22.21
N GLY A 222 -19.07 15.31 -21.93
CA GLY A 222 -19.01 16.73 -22.31
C GLY A 222 -17.63 17.18 -22.78
N VAL A 223 -16.64 16.28 -22.79
CA VAL A 223 -15.22 16.62 -22.98
C VAL A 223 -14.86 16.60 -24.47
N CYS A 224 -14.22 17.68 -24.94
CA CYS A 224 -13.82 17.82 -26.34
C CYS A 224 -12.44 17.22 -26.68
N ASP A 225 -11.62 16.84 -25.70
CA ASP A 225 -10.28 16.27 -25.93
C ASP A 225 -10.37 14.79 -26.36
N GLN A 226 -10.43 14.56 -27.67
CA GLN A 226 -10.52 13.22 -28.26
C GLN A 226 -9.32 12.31 -27.92
N GLU A 227 -8.13 12.87 -27.77
CA GLU A 227 -6.92 12.11 -27.44
C GLU A 227 -6.99 11.59 -25.99
N LEU A 228 -7.48 12.42 -25.07
CA LEU A 228 -7.73 12.01 -23.69
C LEU A 228 -8.80 10.92 -23.62
N LEU A 229 -9.92 11.09 -24.32
CA LEU A 229 -11.01 10.12 -24.35
C LEU A 229 -10.55 8.77 -24.92
N GLU A 230 -9.78 8.77 -26.01
CA GLU A 230 -9.18 7.54 -26.55
C GLU A 230 -8.30 6.83 -25.52
N LYS A 231 -7.40 7.56 -24.84
CA LYS A 231 -6.53 6.99 -23.81
C LYS A 231 -7.32 6.35 -22.66
N ILE A 232 -8.39 7.01 -22.21
CA ILE A 232 -9.26 6.47 -21.14
C ILE A 232 -9.87 5.14 -21.59
N LEU A 233 -10.49 5.09 -22.77
CA LEU A 233 -11.14 3.88 -23.27
C LEU A 233 -10.13 2.74 -23.45
N VAL A 234 -8.97 3.01 -24.04
CA VAL A 234 -7.91 2.01 -24.26
C VAL A 234 -7.42 1.43 -22.94
N ARG A 235 -7.26 2.24 -21.87
CA ARG A 235 -6.85 1.75 -20.55
C ARG A 235 -7.86 0.75 -19.97
N ILE A 236 -9.15 1.10 -20.01
CA ILE A 236 -10.22 0.24 -19.49
C ILE A 236 -10.29 -1.06 -20.30
N ASP A 237 -10.35 -0.93 -21.62
CA ASP A 237 -10.48 -2.05 -22.55
C ASP A 237 -9.30 -3.03 -22.39
N THR A 238 -8.06 -2.53 -22.41
CA THR A 238 -6.85 -3.35 -22.26
C THR A 238 -6.84 -4.13 -20.94
N TYR A 239 -7.30 -3.52 -19.84
CA TYR A 239 -7.36 -4.20 -18.56
C TYR A 239 -8.39 -5.34 -18.58
N PHE A 240 -9.64 -5.04 -18.99
CA PHE A 240 -10.71 -6.04 -18.99
C PHE A 240 -10.50 -7.13 -20.04
N GLU A 241 -9.82 -6.86 -21.14
CA GLU A 241 -9.39 -7.89 -22.09
C GLU A 241 -8.41 -8.88 -21.42
N ARG A 242 -7.46 -8.39 -20.62
CA ARG A 242 -6.51 -9.25 -19.89
C ARG A 242 -7.17 -10.04 -18.76
N VAL A 243 -8.13 -9.44 -18.06
CA VAL A 243 -8.93 -10.16 -17.04
C VAL A 243 -9.76 -11.27 -17.69
N ALA A 244 -10.35 -11.04 -18.87
CA ALA A 244 -11.19 -12.01 -19.55
C ALA A 244 -10.42 -13.31 -19.91
N ARG A 245 -9.11 -13.22 -20.08
CA ARG A 245 -8.22 -14.37 -20.33
C ARG A 245 -7.91 -15.19 -19.06
N ARG A 246 -8.25 -14.68 -17.88
CA ARG A 246 -8.01 -15.30 -16.58
C ARG A 246 -9.36 -15.55 -15.92
N THR A 247 -9.98 -16.70 -16.23
CA THR A 247 -11.34 -17.07 -15.77
C THR A 247 -11.56 -16.90 -14.27
N GLY A 248 -10.50 -17.06 -13.46
CA GLY A 248 -10.57 -16.79 -12.04
C GLY A 248 -10.77 -15.33 -11.66
N LEU A 249 -10.06 -14.41 -12.31
CA LEU A 249 -10.17 -12.98 -12.02
C LEU A 249 -11.53 -12.41 -12.45
N ILE A 250 -12.19 -12.99 -13.47
CA ILE A 250 -13.54 -12.59 -13.85
C ILE A 250 -14.50 -12.72 -12.64
N LYS A 251 -14.32 -13.74 -11.81
CA LYS A 251 -15.17 -13.98 -10.63
C LYS A 251 -15.09 -12.88 -9.57
N LEU A 252 -14.00 -12.12 -9.53
CA LEU A 252 -13.92 -10.94 -8.66
C LEU A 252 -14.99 -9.91 -9.01
N PHE A 253 -15.39 -9.85 -10.28
CA PHE A 253 -16.30 -8.87 -10.85
C PHE A 253 -17.75 -9.36 -10.98
N GLU A 254 -18.08 -10.56 -10.51
CA GLU A 254 -19.43 -11.14 -10.62
C GLU A 254 -20.52 -10.32 -9.88
N ALA A 255 -20.15 -9.65 -8.78
CA ALA A 255 -21.04 -8.80 -7.99
C ALA A 255 -20.46 -7.40 -7.78
N VAL A 256 -21.33 -6.38 -7.65
CA VAL A 256 -20.88 -5.04 -7.24
C VAL A 256 -20.38 -5.10 -5.82
N LYS A 257 -19.16 -4.62 -5.62
CA LYS A 257 -18.55 -4.53 -4.30
C LYS A 257 -18.07 -3.10 -4.04
N PRO A 258 -17.99 -2.64 -2.78
CA PRO A 258 -17.58 -1.27 -2.43
C PRO A 258 -16.22 -0.84 -3.02
N TRP A 259 -15.35 -1.80 -3.36
CA TRP A 259 -14.04 -1.56 -3.93
C TRP A 259 -14.07 -1.22 -5.43
N MET A 260 -15.14 -1.56 -6.17
CA MET A 260 -15.22 -1.40 -7.62
C MET A 260 -15.24 0.06 -8.06
N ALA A 261 -16.03 0.91 -7.38
CA ALA A 261 -16.13 2.32 -7.76
C ALA A 261 -14.78 3.07 -7.63
N PRO A 262 -14.03 2.96 -6.52
CA PRO A 262 -12.66 3.49 -6.46
C PRO A 262 -11.74 2.93 -7.55
N PHE A 263 -11.83 1.62 -7.82
CA PHE A 263 -11.02 0.95 -8.82
C PHE A 263 -11.28 1.47 -10.25
N CYS A 264 -12.54 1.56 -10.66
CA CYS A 264 -12.94 2.08 -11.98
C CYS A 264 -12.51 3.54 -12.14
N ARG A 265 -12.70 4.37 -11.11
CA ARG A 265 -12.17 5.75 -11.10
C ARG A 265 -10.65 5.79 -11.26
N GLY A 266 -9.93 4.90 -10.58
CA GLY A 266 -8.47 4.80 -10.67
C GLY A 266 -7.95 4.48 -12.06
N ILE A 267 -8.53 3.48 -12.73
CA ILE A 267 -8.16 3.10 -14.10
C ILE A 267 -8.40 4.25 -15.08
N VAL A 268 -9.52 4.95 -14.94
CA VAL A 268 -9.87 6.09 -15.79
C VAL A 268 -8.90 7.25 -15.57
N SER A 269 -8.69 7.62 -14.30
CA SER A 269 -7.96 8.84 -13.94
C SER A 269 -6.45 8.70 -13.97
N SER A 270 -5.86 7.51 -13.77
CA SER A 270 -4.42 7.33 -13.59
C SER A 270 -3.78 6.33 -14.55
N GLU A 271 -2.82 6.81 -15.34
CA GLU A 271 -1.95 5.96 -16.17
C GLU A 271 -1.11 5.01 -15.31
N LEU A 272 -0.62 5.47 -14.16
CA LEU A 272 0.17 4.62 -13.25
C LEU A 272 -0.64 3.40 -12.78
N VAL A 273 -1.86 3.64 -12.29
CA VAL A 273 -2.75 2.56 -11.82
C VAL A 273 -3.10 1.62 -12.96
N ALA A 274 -3.52 2.16 -14.12
CA ALA A 274 -3.85 1.36 -15.29
C ALA A 274 -2.65 0.51 -15.77
N SER A 275 -1.46 1.10 -15.86
CA SER A 275 -0.23 0.42 -16.28
C SER A 275 0.15 -0.74 -15.34
N LEU A 276 0.07 -0.55 -14.01
CA LEU A 276 0.35 -1.61 -13.04
C LEU A 276 -0.64 -2.77 -13.19
N LEU A 277 -1.93 -2.46 -13.28
CA LEU A 277 -3.01 -3.44 -13.41
C LEU A 277 -2.99 -4.16 -14.75
N VAL A 278 -2.68 -3.47 -15.85
CA VAL A 278 -2.50 -4.10 -17.16
C VAL A 278 -1.33 -5.07 -17.11
N ASN A 279 -0.18 -4.67 -16.56
CA ASN A 279 0.98 -5.55 -16.44
C ASN A 279 0.68 -6.82 -15.63
N ASN A 280 -0.02 -6.69 -14.49
CA ASN A 280 -0.53 -7.83 -13.76
C ASN A 280 -1.96 -7.61 -13.24
N PRO A 281 -2.98 -8.14 -13.93
CA PRO A 281 -4.38 -7.96 -13.54
C PRO A 281 -4.74 -8.49 -12.15
N ALA A 282 -3.98 -9.45 -11.63
CA ALA A 282 -4.24 -10.03 -10.30
C ALA A 282 -3.92 -9.05 -9.15
N LEU A 283 -3.22 -7.94 -9.41
CA LEU A 283 -2.96 -6.92 -8.38
C LEU A 283 -4.25 -6.27 -7.85
N VAL A 284 -5.37 -6.34 -8.60
CA VAL A 284 -6.69 -5.88 -8.13
C VAL A 284 -7.16 -6.63 -6.89
N GLU A 285 -6.71 -7.87 -6.70
CA GLU A 285 -7.08 -8.71 -5.56
C GLU A 285 -6.74 -8.01 -4.24
N GLY A 286 -5.59 -7.33 -4.16
CA GLY A 286 -5.19 -6.67 -2.92
C GLY A 286 -6.09 -5.52 -2.51
N HIS A 287 -6.70 -4.85 -3.48
CA HIS A 287 -7.72 -3.83 -3.22
C HIS A 287 -9.09 -4.46 -2.93
N ALA A 288 -9.45 -5.51 -3.69
CA ALA A 288 -10.74 -6.19 -3.57
C ALA A 288 -10.94 -6.87 -2.21
N VAL A 289 -9.90 -7.55 -1.71
CA VAL A 289 -9.95 -8.31 -0.45
C VAL A 289 -10.18 -7.39 0.75
N LEU A 290 -9.61 -6.19 0.75
CA LEU A 290 -9.84 -5.21 1.82
C LEU A 290 -11.20 -4.50 1.67
N SER A 291 -12.03 -4.87 0.70
CA SER A 291 -13.27 -4.14 0.34
C SER A 291 -13.04 -2.64 0.12
N GLY A 292 -11.82 -2.27 -0.33
CA GLY A 292 -11.41 -0.88 -0.51
C GLY A 292 -11.16 -0.10 0.79
N ILE A 293 -11.08 -0.77 1.94
CA ILE A 293 -10.67 -0.20 3.23
C ILE A 293 -9.16 0.04 3.22
N PHE A 294 -8.76 1.23 3.64
CA PHE A 294 -7.36 1.61 3.76
C PHE A 294 -6.81 1.24 5.14
N SER A 295 -5.86 0.31 5.19
CA SER A 295 -5.12 0.00 6.43
C SER A 295 -3.92 0.93 6.57
N PRO A 296 -3.65 1.51 7.77
CA PRO A 296 -2.44 2.29 8.05
C PRO A 296 -1.15 1.47 7.88
N ALA A 297 -0.02 2.17 7.66
CA ALA A 297 1.31 1.60 7.40
C ALA A 297 1.68 0.44 8.32
N LEU A 298 1.58 0.63 9.65
CA LEU A 298 1.99 -0.36 10.65
C LEU A 298 1.20 -1.67 10.52
N GLN A 299 -0.12 -1.57 10.44
CA GLN A 299 -1.00 -2.75 10.31
C GLN A 299 -0.78 -3.47 8.98
N TRP A 300 -0.58 -2.71 7.90
CA TRP A 300 -0.26 -3.27 6.60
C TRP A 300 1.11 -3.97 6.62
N GLU A 301 2.11 -3.35 7.25
CA GLU A 301 3.47 -3.89 7.36
C GLU A 301 3.48 -5.20 8.15
N GLU A 302 2.85 -5.25 9.32
CA GLU A 302 2.76 -6.47 10.15
C GLU A 302 2.13 -7.63 9.37
N SER A 303 1.01 -7.37 8.69
CA SER A 303 0.31 -8.38 7.89
C SER A 303 1.18 -8.86 6.72
N SER A 304 1.87 -7.93 6.06
CA SER A 304 2.73 -8.18 4.89
C SER A 304 4.01 -8.91 5.27
N GLN A 305 4.57 -8.62 6.45
CA GLN A 305 5.77 -9.26 6.97
C GLN A 305 5.52 -10.77 7.16
N GLY A 306 4.39 -11.14 7.76
CA GLY A 306 4.02 -12.55 7.92
C GLY A 306 3.77 -13.29 6.59
N VAL A 307 3.45 -12.58 5.49
CA VAL A 307 3.39 -13.20 4.15
C VAL A 307 4.79 -13.51 3.64
N VAL A 308 5.73 -12.57 3.76
CA VAL A 308 7.12 -12.75 3.30
C VAL A 308 7.84 -13.83 4.12
N GLU A 309 7.62 -13.90 5.43
CA GLU A 309 8.27 -14.87 6.32
C GLU A 309 7.86 -16.32 6.08
N ARG A 310 6.64 -16.56 5.59
CA ARG A 310 6.14 -17.90 5.26
C ARG A 310 6.63 -18.41 3.91
N ALA A 311 7.05 -17.53 3.02
CA ALA A 311 7.67 -17.97 1.77
C ALA A 311 9.04 -18.58 2.11
N GLU A 312 9.25 -19.84 1.72
CA GLU A 312 10.48 -20.57 2.06
C GLU A 312 11.58 -20.27 1.03
N GLU A 313 11.20 -20.28 -0.25
CA GLU A 313 12.11 -20.13 -1.39
C GLU A 313 12.49 -18.68 -1.66
N TYR A 314 13.73 -18.46 -2.10
CA TYR A 314 14.28 -17.13 -2.36
C TYR A 314 13.51 -16.38 -3.45
N GLU A 315 13.21 -17.03 -4.57
CA GLU A 315 12.46 -16.46 -5.68
C GLU A 315 11.03 -16.10 -5.26
N GLU A 316 10.39 -16.96 -4.44
CA GLU A 316 9.04 -16.72 -3.95
C GLU A 316 8.98 -15.51 -3.03
N LYS A 317 9.95 -15.37 -2.10
CA LYS A 317 10.07 -14.18 -1.23
C LYS A 317 10.14 -12.89 -2.05
N LEU A 318 11.00 -12.85 -3.07
CA LEU A 318 11.19 -11.66 -3.89
C LEU A 318 9.94 -11.29 -4.68
N GLU A 319 9.26 -12.29 -5.23
CA GLU A 319 8.00 -12.06 -5.93
C GLU A 319 6.92 -11.56 -4.96
N TRP A 320 6.83 -12.08 -3.73
CA TRP A 320 5.89 -11.58 -2.73
C TRP A 320 6.16 -10.12 -2.35
N ILE A 321 7.43 -9.78 -2.10
CA ILE A 321 7.85 -8.40 -1.84
C ILE A 321 7.41 -7.49 -3.01
N ARG A 322 7.60 -7.94 -4.27
CA ARG A 322 7.21 -7.19 -5.45
C ARG A 322 5.69 -7.00 -5.54
N ARG A 323 4.92 -8.06 -5.28
CA ARG A 323 3.46 -8.03 -5.29
C ARG A 323 2.91 -7.07 -4.24
N LEU A 324 3.34 -7.22 -2.99
CA LEU A 324 2.89 -6.40 -1.87
C LEU A 324 3.20 -4.92 -2.13
N LYS A 325 4.37 -4.62 -2.70
CA LYS A 325 4.73 -3.27 -3.15
C LYS A 325 3.74 -2.73 -4.17
N ASN A 326 3.46 -3.46 -5.25
CA ASN A 326 2.62 -2.96 -6.33
C ASN A 326 1.14 -2.88 -5.94
N GLU A 327 0.63 -3.83 -5.13
CA GLU A 327 -0.70 -3.74 -4.55
C GLU A 327 -0.83 -2.52 -3.62
N ARG A 328 0.17 -2.25 -2.77
CA ARG A 328 0.15 -1.10 -1.87
C ARG A 328 0.21 0.23 -2.63
N ILE A 329 0.98 0.33 -3.71
CA ILE A 329 0.98 1.52 -4.59
C ILE A 329 -0.42 1.76 -5.18
N ILE A 330 -1.09 0.72 -5.67
CA ILE A 330 -2.46 0.84 -6.19
C ILE A 330 -3.40 1.32 -5.08
N GLN A 331 -3.37 0.70 -3.90
CA GLN A 331 -4.21 1.12 -2.77
C GLN A 331 -3.98 2.58 -2.38
N LEU A 332 -2.72 3.02 -2.28
CA LEU A 332 -2.37 4.41 -1.97
C LEU A 332 -2.86 5.36 -3.07
N ALA A 333 -2.66 5.02 -4.34
CA ALA A 333 -3.14 5.81 -5.47
C ALA A 333 -4.68 5.94 -5.47
N LEU A 334 -5.41 4.85 -5.19
CA LEU A 334 -6.87 4.88 -5.13
C LEU A 334 -7.38 5.68 -3.93
N ALA A 335 -6.71 5.59 -2.78
CA ALA A 335 -7.03 6.40 -1.61
C ALA A 335 -6.76 7.89 -1.87
N ASP A 336 -5.64 8.22 -2.51
CA ASP A 336 -5.24 9.58 -2.89
C ASP A 336 -6.20 10.19 -3.93
N ILE A 337 -6.52 9.46 -5.00
CA ILE A 337 -7.53 9.86 -6.00
C ILE A 337 -8.91 10.04 -5.34
N GLY A 338 -9.28 9.17 -4.40
CA GLY A 338 -10.55 9.24 -3.70
C GLY A 338 -10.59 10.25 -2.54
N GLY A 339 -9.50 10.98 -2.25
CA GLY A 339 -9.46 11.94 -1.15
C GLY A 339 -9.54 11.35 0.25
N ARG A 340 -9.10 10.11 0.41
CA ARG A 340 -9.17 9.34 1.67
C ARG A 340 -7.89 9.37 2.48
N ILE A 341 -6.84 10.00 1.96
CA ILE A 341 -5.53 10.09 2.59
C ILE A 341 -5.00 11.52 2.43
N ASP A 342 -4.49 12.08 3.52
CA ASP A 342 -3.80 13.37 3.48
C ASP A 342 -2.45 13.23 2.77
N PHE A 343 -2.01 14.32 2.13
CA PHE A 343 -0.76 14.34 1.39
C PHE A 343 0.48 14.01 2.24
N ALA A 344 0.58 14.55 3.46
CA ALA A 344 1.72 14.26 4.33
C ALA A 344 1.73 12.79 4.77
N VAL A 345 0.55 12.23 5.06
CA VAL A 345 0.39 10.82 5.39
C VAL A 345 0.74 9.94 4.18
N LEU A 346 0.38 10.35 2.96
CA LEU A 346 0.75 9.64 1.74
C LEU A 346 2.27 9.55 1.54
N GLU A 347 3.01 10.62 1.83
CA GLU A 347 4.48 10.62 1.77
C GLU A 347 5.10 9.64 2.79
N GLU A 348 4.56 9.61 4.02
CA GLU A 348 4.97 8.68 5.08
C GLU A 348 4.67 7.22 4.73
N GLU A 349 3.49 6.95 4.15
CA GLU A 349 3.07 5.64 3.69
C GLU A 349 3.94 5.12 2.54
N GLN A 350 4.28 5.96 1.56
CA GLN A 350 5.19 5.61 0.48
C GLN A 350 6.62 5.37 0.98
N THR A 351 7.06 6.14 1.98
CA THR A 351 8.36 5.94 2.63
C THR A 351 8.39 4.63 3.39
N SER A 352 7.35 4.33 4.17
CA SER A 352 7.23 3.08 4.93
C SER A 352 7.21 1.86 4.01
N LEU A 353 6.52 1.97 2.86
CA LEU A 353 6.54 0.95 1.82
C LEU A 353 7.95 0.70 1.26
N ALA A 354 8.69 1.77 0.95
CA ALA A 354 10.06 1.66 0.46
C ALA A 354 10.98 1.04 1.51
N ASP A 355 10.85 1.43 2.78
CA ASP A 355 11.60 0.84 3.90
C ASP A 355 11.32 -0.65 4.07
N PHE A 356 10.06 -1.08 3.94
CA PHE A 356 9.66 -2.49 3.98
C PHE A 356 10.33 -3.29 2.85
N VAL A 357 10.31 -2.76 1.62
CA VAL A 357 10.91 -3.41 0.44
C VAL A 357 12.43 -3.50 0.58
N VAL A 358 13.09 -2.44 1.05
CA VAL A 358 14.54 -2.41 1.30
C VAL A 358 14.95 -3.44 2.35
N ARG A 359 14.30 -3.44 3.52
CA ARG A 359 14.61 -4.38 4.62
C ARG A 359 14.43 -5.83 4.19
N ASN A 360 13.28 -6.17 3.61
CA ASN A 360 12.98 -7.55 3.24
C ASN A 360 13.80 -8.05 2.05
N THR A 361 14.12 -7.18 1.08
CA THR A 361 14.99 -7.58 -0.05
C THR A 361 16.43 -7.80 0.44
N LEU A 362 16.95 -6.96 1.34
CA LEU A 362 18.29 -7.14 1.91
C LEU A 362 18.37 -8.47 2.68
N ALA A 363 17.38 -8.74 3.54
CA ALA A 363 17.30 -9.97 4.31
C ALA A 363 17.23 -11.21 3.40
N ALA A 364 16.36 -11.21 2.38
CA ALA A 364 16.21 -12.33 1.46
C ALA A 364 17.50 -12.61 0.66
N VAL A 365 18.18 -11.57 0.18
CA VAL A 365 19.45 -11.72 -0.55
C VAL A 365 20.57 -12.17 0.38
N GLY A 366 20.66 -11.62 1.60
CA GLY A 366 21.65 -12.05 2.60
C GLY A 366 21.51 -13.52 2.97
N GLN A 367 20.29 -13.97 3.24
CA GLN A 367 19.97 -15.37 3.53
C GLN A 367 20.37 -16.30 2.38
N ASN A 368 20.04 -15.94 1.14
CA ASN A 368 20.38 -16.75 -0.03
C ASN A 368 21.90 -16.85 -0.27
N LEU A 369 22.65 -15.80 0.07
CA LEU A 369 24.11 -15.83 0.02
C LEU A 369 24.75 -16.55 1.22
N GLY A 370 23.97 -17.02 2.19
CA GLY A 370 24.46 -17.68 3.40
C GLY A 370 25.19 -16.73 4.36
N LEU A 371 24.92 -15.42 4.28
CA LEU A 371 25.55 -14.40 5.11
C LEU A 371 24.87 -14.32 6.49
N PRO A 372 25.64 -14.03 7.55
CA PRO A 372 25.08 -13.89 8.88
C PRO A 372 24.19 -12.65 8.97
N ALA A 373 23.13 -12.73 9.79
CA ALA A 373 22.18 -11.64 9.98
C ALA A 373 22.81 -10.41 10.68
N ASP A 374 23.89 -10.61 11.45
CA ASP A 374 24.63 -9.59 12.20
C ASP A 374 25.81 -8.98 11.43
N LEU A 375 25.72 -8.99 10.09
CA LEU A 375 26.73 -8.38 9.24
C LEU A 375 26.82 -6.88 9.57
N PRO A 376 28.03 -6.33 9.89
CA PRO A 376 28.20 -4.93 10.28
C PRO A 376 28.13 -4.00 9.06
N LEU A 377 26.96 -3.98 8.43
CA LEU A 377 26.64 -3.27 7.20
C LEU A 377 25.35 -2.48 7.44
N SER A 378 25.36 -1.19 7.15
CA SER A 378 24.19 -0.32 7.24
C SER A 378 23.79 0.17 5.84
N VAL A 379 22.49 0.11 5.56
CA VAL A 379 21.84 0.68 4.37
C VAL A 379 21.11 1.95 4.79
N LEU A 380 21.51 3.07 4.20
CA LEU A 380 21.00 4.40 4.52
C LEU A 380 20.24 4.97 3.34
N GLY A 381 19.06 5.50 3.61
CA GLY A 381 18.30 6.32 2.67
C GLY A 381 18.81 7.75 2.64
N MET A 382 18.80 8.33 1.45
CA MET A 382 19.10 9.73 1.18
C MET A 382 17.90 10.37 0.48
N GLY A 383 18.01 11.65 0.13
CA GLY A 383 17.01 12.32 -0.70
C GLY A 383 15.59 12.23 -0.11
N LYS A 384 14.60 11.96 -0.97
CA LYS A 384 13.19 11.85 -0.56
C LYS A 384 12.94 10.66 0.38
N LEU A 385 13.66 9.55 0.17
CA LEU A 385 13.55 8.35 0.98
C LEU A 385 14.02 8.62 2.42
N GLY A 386 15.18 9.26 2.55
CA GLY A 386 15.73 9.60 3.84
C GLY A 386 14.97 10.71 4.57
N SER A 387 14.44 11.71 3.84
CA SER A 387 13.63 12.79 4.42
C SER A 387 12.19 12.40 4.78
N GLY A 388 11.73 11.22 4.36
CA GLY A 388 10.35 10.76 4.57
C GLY A 388 9.33 11.40 3.64
N GLU A 389 9.77 11.96 2.52
CA GLU A 389 8.96 12.73 1.58
C GLU A 389 8.89 12.01 0.22
N MET A 390 8.68 10.69 0.24
CA MET A 390 8.60 9.88 -0.97
C MET A 390 7.38 10.23 -1.83
N SER A 391 7.59 10.21 -3.15
CA SER A 391 6.52 10.34 -4.16
C SER A 391 6.40 9.09 -5.00
N TYR A 392 5.30 8.98 -5.76
CA TYR A 392 5.16 7.92 -6.76
C TYR A 392 6.35 7.95 -7.72
N LEU A 393 6.82 6.78 -8.15
CA LEU A 393 7.95 6.67 -9.09
C LEU A 393 9.21 7.43 -8.62
N SER A 394 9.41 7.56 -7.30
CA SER A 394 10.68 8.06 -6.75
C SER A 394 11.72 6.94 -6.77
N ASP A 395 12.95 7.32 -7.06
CA ASP A 395 14.11 6.44 -6.96
C ASP A 395 14.46 6.21 -5.47
N LEU A 396 15.11 5.09 -5.18
CA LEU A 396 15.70 4.82 -3.87
C LEU A 396 17.13 5.33 -3.87
N ASP A 397 17.33 6.52 -3.32
CA ASP A 397 18.66 7.07 -3.07
C ASP A 397 19.29 6.35 -1.86
N LEU A 398 20.28 5.48 -2.09
CA LEU A 398 20.89 4.62 -1.06
C LEU A 398 22.40 4.82 -0.90
N ILE A 399 22.89 4.72 0.33
CA ILE A 399 24.31 4.65 0.68
C ILE A 399 24.56 3.39 1.51
N PHE A 400 25.70 2.73 1.26
CA PHE A 400 26.10 1.49 1.93
C PHE A 400 27.38 1.70 2.71
N VAL A 401 27.34 1.46 4.02
CA VAL A 401 28.50 1.62 4.90
C VAL A 401 28.76 0.32 5.65
N TYR A 402 29.99 -0.17 5.55
CA TYR A 402 30.45 -1.36 6.25
C TYR A 402 31.40 -0.98 7.38
N ALA A 403 31.26 -1.58 8.56
CA ALA A 403 32.18 -1.43 9.67
C ALA A 403 33.01 -2.70 9.84
N PRO A 404 34.29 -2.72 9.38
CA PRO A 404 35.14 -3.89 9.56
C PRO A 404 35.24 -4.30 11.02
N ARG A 405 35.17 -5.61 11.27
CA ARG A 405 35.32 -6.21 12.60
C ARG A 405 36.76 -6.00 13.09
N THR A 406 37.00 -6.14 14.39
CA THR A 406 38.31 -5.88 15.01
C THR A 406 39.47 -6.71 14.44
N HIS A 407 39.17 -7.88 13.89
CA HIS A 407 40.14 -8.78 13.26
C HIS A 407 40.31 -8.54 11.75
N GLU A 408 39.52 -7.65 11.16
CA GLU A 408 39.56 -7.31 9.74
C GLU A 408 40.33 -5.99 9.52
N PRO A 409 40.96 -5.80 8.35
CA PRO A 409 41.62 -4.54 8.04
C PRO A 409 40.62 -3.38 7.94
N ALA A 410 40.92 -2.26 8.62
CA ALA A 410 39.99 -1.13 8.78
C ALA A 410 39.50 -0.46 7.47
N ASN A 411 40.20 -0.66 6.35
CA ASN A 411 39.89 -0.08 5.04
C ASN A 411 39.48 -1.14 4.00
N GLN A 412 39.27 -2.39 4.41
CA GLN A 412 38.91 -3.47 3.51
C GLN A 412 37.43 -3.80 3.63
N ILE A 413 36.81 -4.09 2.50
CA ILE A 413 35.42 -4.54 2.41
C ILE A 413 35.46 -5.96 1.85
N PRO A 414 34.89 -6.95 2.55
CA PRO A 414 34.83 -8.32 2.05
C PRO A 414 34.10 -8.40 0.70
N GLU A 415 34.57 -9.25 -0.21
CA GLU A 415 33.96 -9.42 -1.54
C GLU A 415 32.49 -9.86 -1.47
N GLU A 416 32.14 -10.64 -0.44
CA GLU A 416 30.78 -11.09 -0.18
C GLU A 416 29.83 -9.94 0.16
N VAL A 417 30.30 -8.89 0.83
CA VAL A 417 29.52 -7.67 1.13
C VAL A 417 29.24 -6.90 -0.15
N VAL A 418 30.25 -6.78 -1.03
CA VAL A 418 30.09 -6.13 -2.33
C VAL A 418 29.08 -6.92 -3.18
N ARG A 419 29.20 -8.26 -3.21
CA ARG A 419 28.27 -9.14 -3.93
C ARG A 419 26.84 -9.05 -3.39
N LEU A 420 26.69 -8.99 -2.06
CA LEU A 420 25.40 -8.76 -1.39
C LEU A 420 24.76 -7.48 -1.89
N ILE A 421 25.47 -6.35 -1.84
CA ILE A 421 24.93 -5.05 -2.25
C ILE A 421 24.60 -5.01 -3.75
N GLN A 422 25.46 -5.56 -4.61
CA GLN A 422 25.17 -5.63 -6.06
C GLN A 422 23.92 -6.45 -6.36
N ARG A 423 23.78 -7.63 -5.73
CA ARG A 423 22.60 -8.49 -5.91
C ARG A 423 21.34 -7.84 -5.31
N PHE A 424 21.47 -7.23 -4.14
CA PHE A 424 20.41 -6.47 -3.47
C PHE A 424 19.87 -5.34 -4.36
N MET A 425 20.74 -4.47 -4.87
CA MET A 425 20.33 -3.39 -5.79
C MET A 425 19.68 -3.94 -7.06
N ASN A 426 20.22 -5.03 -7.61
CA ASN A 426 19.64 -5.66 -8.80
C ASN A 426 18.22 -6.19 -8.54
N MET A 427 17.97 -6.79 -7.36
CA MET A 427 16.64 -7.31 -6.99
C MET A 427 15.65 -6.20 -6.64
N LEU A 428 16.11 -5.05 -6.13
CA LEU A 428 15.23 -3.88 -5.96
C LEU A 428 14.71 -3.38 -7.31
N TYR A 429 15.57 -3.32 -8.33
CA TYR A 429 15.28 -2.74 -9.64
C TYR A 429 14.55 -3.68 -10.61
N THR A 430 15.03 -4.92 -10.73
CA THR A 430 14.63 -5.84 -11.81
C THR A 430 13.13 -6.11 -11.79
N PRO A 431 12.38 -5.84 -12.88
CA PRO A 431 10.99 -6.24 -12.98
C PRO A 431 10.84 -7.76 -12.81
N LEU A 432 9.90 -8.17 -11.96
CA LEU A 432 9.58 -9.58 -11.72
C LEU A 432 8.17 -9.90 -12.26
N GLN A 433 7.68 -11.13 -12.10
CA GLN A 433 6.33 -11.50 -12.58
C GLN A 433 5.25 -10.59 -11.99
N GLU A 434 5.43 -10.18 -10.74
CA GLU A 434 4.49 -9.32 -10.01
C GLU A 434 4.64 -7.83 -10.31
N GLY A 435 5.46 -7.46 -11.29
CA GLY A 435 5.55 -6.11 -11.84
C GLY A 435 6.86 -5.38 -11.53
N PRO A 436 6.87 -4.04 -11.66
CA PRO A 436 8.09 -3.25 -11.62
C PRO A 436 8.61 -3.03 -10.20
N GLY A 437 9.94 -2.96 -10.08
CA GLY A 437 10.60 -2.61 -8.84
C GLY A 437 10.73 -1.13 -8.57
N TYR A 438 11.75 -0.79 -7.78
CA TYR A 438 12.17 0.58 -7.57
C TYR A 438 13.49 0.83 -8.32
N PRO A 439 13.60 1.93 -9.09
CA PRO A 439 14.90 2.46 -9.46
C PRO A 439 15.75 2.69 -8.21
N VAL A 440 17.04 2.40 -8.30
CA VAL A 440 17.99 2.59 -7.20
C VAL A 440 19.09 3.52 -7.69
N ASP A 441 19.34 4.58 -6.93
CA ASP A 441 20.44 5.50 -7.16
C ASP A 441 21.40 5.44 -5.97
N ALA A 442 22.68 5.17 -6.24
CA ALA A 442 23.74 5.15 -5.23
C ALA A 442 24.76 6.28 -5.46
N GLN A 443 24.45 7.29 -6.26
CA GLN A 443 25.38 8.36 -6.63
C GLN A 443 25.65 9.36 -5.52
N LEU A 444 24.83 9.41 -4.47
CA LEU A 444 25.05 10.27 -3.29
C LEU A 444 26.09 9.71 -2.31
N ARG A 445 26.69 8.54 -2.60
CA ARG A 445 27.78 7.95 -1.81
C ARG A 445 29.07 8.79 -1.91
N PRO A 446 30.00 8.67 -0.95
CA PRO A 446 31.30 9.34 -1.02
C PRO A 446 32.01 9.14 -2.36
N SER A 447 32.53 10.23 -2.94
CA SER A 447 33.16 10.27 -4.27
C SER A 447 32.24 9.92 -5.46
N GLY A 448 30.93 9.84 -5.24
CA GLY A 448 29.91 9.63 -6.27
C GLY A 448 30.17 8.39 -7.13
N THR A 449 29.96 8.51 -8.45
CA THR A 449 30.17 7.42 -9.42
C THR A 449 31.60 6.88 -9.47
N HIS A 450 32.58 7.69 -9.06
CA HIS A 450 34.01 7.33 -9.07
C HIS A 450 34.45 6.62 -7.78
N GLY A 451 33.61 6.64 -6.74
CA GLY A 451 33.85 5.95 -5.47
C GLY A 451 33.37 4.49 -5.47
N PRO A 452 33.89 3.67 -4.53
CA PRO A 452 33.42 2.31 -4.35
C PRO A 452 31.93 2.30 -3.98
N LEU A 453 31.22 1.23 -4.36
CA LEU A 453 29.79 1.11 -4.11
C LEU A 453 29.45 1.05 -2.61
N VAL A 454 30.32 0.40 -1.85
CA VAL A 454 30.28 0.31 -0.39
C VAL A 454 31.51 1.03 0.15
N VAL A 455 31.38 1.78 1.22
CA VAL A 455 32.50 2.46 1.89
C VAL A 455 32.68 1.92 3.31
N THR A 456 33.89 1.99 3.85
CA THR A 456 34.09 1.65 5.27
C THR A 456 33.61 2.79 6.17
N ARG A 457 33.23 2.48 7.42
CA ARG A 457 32.91 3.47 8.44
C ARG A 457 33.99 4.55 8.57
N LYS A 458 35.27 4.14 8.51
CA LYS A 458 36.41 5.04 8.60
C LYS A 458 36.48 5.97 7.38
N SER A 459 36.45 5.42 6.17
CA SER A 459 36.54 6.20 4.93
C SER A 459 35.34 7.15 4.76
N TRP A 460 34.15 6.73 5.20
CA TRP A 460 32.96 7.58 5.20
C TRP A 460 33.18 8.84 6.05
N LEU A 461 33.69 8.67 7.28
CA LEU A 461 33.95 9.79 8.18
C LEU A 461 35.04 10.71 7.63
N GLU A 462 36.19 10.15 7.23
CA GLU A 462 37.31 10.91 6.67
C GLU A 462 36.88 11.74 5.45
N TYR A 463 36.00 11.21 4.59
CA TYR A 463 35.48 11.93 3.43
C TYR A 463 34.61 13.13 3.83
N TYR A 464 33.58 12.92 4.65
CA TYR A 464 32.66 14.01 5.00
C TYR A 464 33.29 15.05 5.96
N GLU A 465 34.33 14.69 6.70
CA GLU A 465 35.02 15.64 7.57
C GLU A 465 36.00 16.55 6.84
N ALA A 466 36.63 16.08 5.76
CA ALA A 466 37.76 16.76 5.14
C ALA A 466 37.59 17.07 3.64
N GLN A 467 36.75 16.34 2.91
CA GLN A 467 36.72 16.36 1.44
C GLN A 467 35.36 16.76 0.86
N ALA A 468 34.26 16.48 1.56
CA ALA A 468 32.91 16.71 1.05
C ALA A 468 32.65 18.19 0.73
N ASP A 469 32.09 18.44 -0.44
CA ASP A 469 31.61 19.76 -0.85
C ASP A 469 30.32 20.12 -0.10
N ILE A 470 29.97 21.40 -0.07
CA ILE A 470 28.83 21.90 0.70
C ILE A 470 27.50 21.30 0.24
N TRP A 471 27.37 20.95 -1.05
CA TRP A 471 26.15 20.33 -1.56
C TRP A 471 26.03 18.86 -1.13
N GLU A 472 27.15 18.17 -0.90
CA GLU A 472 27.15 16.80 -0.36
C GLU A 472 26.74 16.84 1.11
N ILE A 473 27.21 17.85 1.85
CA ILE A 473 26.76 18.12 3.23
C ILE A 473 25.27 18.52 3.27
N LEU A 474 24.79 19.24 2.25
CA LEU A 474 23.36 19.55 2.10
C LEU A 474 22.52 18.29 1.90
N ALA A 475 22.99 17.37 1.05
CA ALA A 475 22.34 16.07 0.85
C ALA A 475 22.37 15.22 2.13
N LEU A 476 23.46 15.32 2.91
CA LEU A 476 23.64 14.60 4.16
C LEU A 476 22.60 14.95 5.24
N LEU A 477 21.97 16.12 5.18
CA LEU A 477 20.84 16.47 6.06
C LEU A 477 19.70 15.45 5.99
N LYS A 478 19.55 14.76 4.85
CA LYS A 478 18.48 13.81 4.58
C LYS A 478 18.88 12.35 4.88
N ILE A 479 20.05 12.09 5.45
CA ILE A 479 20.46 10.71 5.72
C ILE A 479 19.59 10.07 6.81
N ARG A 480 19.17 8.83 6.56
CA ARG A 480 18.37 8.05 7.51
C ARG A 480 18.67 6.56 7.39
N ARG A 481 18.81 5.85 8.50
CA ARG A 481 18.97 4.40 8.53
C ARG A 481 17.69 3.69 8.13
N ILE A 482 17.82 2.65 7.30
CA ILE A 482 16.68 1.85 6.82
C ILE A 482 16.84 0.38 7.18
N ALA A 483 18.00 -0.21 6.89
CA ALA A 483 18.24 -1.64 7.06
C ALA A 483 19.69 -1.95 7.42
N GLY A 484 19.94 -3.17 7.88
CA GLY A 484 21.26 -3.63 8.31
C GLY A 484 21.53 -3.38 9.80
N ASP A 485 22.80 -3.22 10.15
CA ASP A 485 23.28 -3.02 11.52
C ASP A 485 22.72 -1.71 12.13
N PRO A 486 21.86 -1.79 13.16
CA PRO A 486 21.22 -0.62 13.75
C PRO A 486 22.21 0.26 14.53
N GLU A 487 23.26 -0.31 15.14
CA GLU A 487 24.25 0.45 15.91
C GLU A 487 25.13 1.28 14.97
N LEU A 488 25.56 0.66 13.86
CA LEU A 488 26.30 1.37 12.81
C LEU A 488 25.44 2.46 12.19
N GLY A 489 24.18 2.16 11.86
CA GLY A 489 23.25 3.14 11.29
C GLY A 489 23.06 4.36 12.20
N GLN A 490 22.83 4.13 13.50
CA GLN A 490 22.68 5.22 14.48
C GLN A 490 23.94 6.06 14.58
N TRP A 491 25.12 5.43 14.66
CA TRP A 491 26.40 6.14 14.70
C TRP A 491 26.59 7.06 13.47
N ILE A 492 26.18 6.61 12.29
CA ILE A 492 26.31 7.40 11.05
C ILE A 492 25.36 8.61 11.08
N GLU A 493 24.10 8.43 11.50
CA GLU A 493 23.15 9.53 11.63
C GLU A 493 23.64 10.60 12.62
N ASP A 494 24.19 10.19 13.76
CA ASP A 494 24.69 11.10 14.78
C ASP A 494 25.92 11.88 14.28
N LYS A 495 26.83 11.21 13.55
CA LYS A 495 27.99 11.86 12.92
C LYS A 495 27.60 12.78 11.79
N ALA A 496 26.64 12.39 10.96
CA ALA A 496 26.07 13.25 9.93
C ALA A 496 25.51 14.53 10.56
N GLY A 497 24.78 14.42 11.66
CA GLY A 497 24.31 15.57 12.42
C GLY A 497 25.42 16.49 12.89
N GLN A 498 26.43 15.94 13.55
CA GLN A 498 27.60 16.71 13.99
C GLN A 498 28.29 17.46 12.83
N ILE A 499 28.37 16.85 11.65
CA ILE A 499 28.95 17.47 10.44
C ILE A 499 28.03 18.58 9.90
N CYS A 500 26.73 18.33 9.80
CA CYS A 500 25.75 19.32 9.33
C CYS A 500 25.68 20.54 10.26
N CYS A 501 25.83 20.36 11.58
CA CYS A 501 25.80 21.43 12.59
C CYS A 501 26.99 22.37 12.62
N ARG A 502 28.10 22.01 11.97
CA ARG A 502 29.30 22.85 11.99
C ARG A 502 28.93 24.26 11.53
N LYS A 503 29.27 25.26 12.34
CA LYS A 503 28.95 26.66 12.03
C LYS A 503 29.62 27.06 10.71
N ARG A 504 28.83 27.58 9.78
CA ARG A 504 29.30 28.06 8.46
C ARG A 504 28.87 29.50 8.25
N SER A 505 29.70 30.27 7.55
CA SER A 505 29.33 31.64 7.18
C SER A 505 28.44 31.64 5.94
N LEU A 506 27.62 32.68 5.78
CA LEU A 506 26.76 32.84 4.59
C LEU A 506 27.57 32.81 3.29
N GLU A 507 28.75 33.43 3.30
CA GLU A 507 29.66 33.56 2.16
C GLU A 507 30.28 32.22 1.76
N SER A 508 30.38 31.27 2.69
CA SER A 508 30.89 29.91 2.41
C SER A 508 29.84 28.98 1.79
N VAL A 509 28.56 29.24 2.02
CA VAL A 509 27.45 28.34 1.64
C VAL A 509 26.76 28.82 0.37
N TRP A 510 26.26 30.05 0.37
CA TRP A 510 25.36 30.52 -0.68
C TRP A 510 25.99 30.59 -2.07
N PRO A 511 27.19 31.17 -2.28
CA PRO A 511 27.77 31.25 -3.61
C PRO A 511 27.91 29.88 -4.31
N ARG A 512 28.30 28.86 -3.54
CA ARG A 512 28.46 27.49 -4.06
C ARG A 512 27.11 26.84 -4.36
N LEU A 513 26.12 27.00 -3.49
CA LEU A 513 24.76 26.48 -3.71
C LEU A 513 24.05 27.17 -4.87
N CYS A 514 24.17 28.50 -5.00
CA CYS A 514 23.60 29.25 -6.13
C CYS A 514 24.23 28.81 -7.46
N HIS A 515 25.56 28.61 -7.49
CA HIS A 515 26.24 28.08 -8.67
C HIS A 515 25.71 26.70 -9.06
N LEU A 516 25.59 25.78 -8.10
CA LEU A 516 25.06 24.44 -8.35
C LEU A 516 23.60 24.49 -8.83
N ARG A 517 22.75 25.26 -8.15
CA ARG A 517 21.34 25.40 -8.49
C ARG A 517 21.13 25.93 -9.91
N ASN A 518 21.92 26.94 -10.30
CA ASN A 518 21.91 27.51 -11.65
C ASN A 518 22.35 26.48 -12.71
N ARG A 519 23.33 25.62 -12.40
CA ARG A 519 23.71 24.52 -13.28
C ARG A 519 22.61 23.48 -13.41
N MET A 520 22.01 23.05 -12.29
CA MET A 520 20.88 22.10 -12.29
C MET A 520 19.70 22.62 -13.12
N GLU A 521 19.38 23.91 -13.03
CA GLU A 521 18.34 24.56 -13.83
C GLU A 521 18.63 24.42 -15.32
N LYS A 522 19.83 24.85 -15.75
CA LYS A 522 20.22 24.89 -17.16
C LYS A 522 20.41 23.51 -17.78
N GLU A 523 20.99 22.58 -17.02
CA GLU A 523 21.41 21.26 -17.53
C GLU A 523 20.29 20.22 -17.43
N ARG A 524 19.32 20.35 -16.50
CA ARG A 524 18.35 19.28 -16.19
C ARG A 524 16.88 19.70 -16.23
N ALA A 525 16.53 20.95 -15.96
CA ALA A 525 15.13 21.36 -15.94
C ALA A 525 14.53 21.35 -17.35
N ALA A 526 15.31 21.74 -18.37
CA ALA A 526 14.92 21.71 -19.78
C ALA A 526 13.52 22.29 -20.04
N GLU A 527 13.20 23.44 -19.46
CA GLU A 527 11.92 24.12 -19.64
C GLU A 527 11.80 24.72 -21.05
N THR A 528 10.59 24.73 -21.59
CA THR A 528 10.26 25.42 -22.85
C THR A 528 9.28 26.56 -22.58
N GLU A 529 8.83 27.26 -23.62
CA GLU A 529 7.80 28.31 -23.46
C GLU A 529 6.46 27.76 -22.96
N THR A 530 6.18 26.47 -23.19
CA THR A 530 4.88 25.84 -22.89
C THR A 530 4.97 24.73 -21.85
N GLU A 531 6.13 24.11 -21.64
CA GLU A 531 6.33 23.02 -20.67
C GLU A 531 7.30 23.43 -19.56
N ILE A 532 6.87 23.25 -18.31
CA ILE A 532 7.59 23.59 -17.11
C ILE A 532 8.07 22.34 -16.36
N ASP A 533 9.10 22.49 -15.52
CA ASP A 533 9.52 21.45 -14.58
C ASP A 533 9.23 21.88 -13.13
N LEU A 534 8.30 21.18 -12.48
CA LEU A 534 7.86 21.50 -11.12
C LEU A 534 8.96 21.29 -10.07
N LYS A 535 9.99 20.48 -10.36
CA LYS A 535 11.05 20.13 -9.42
C LYS A 535 12.27 21.02 -9.61
N LEU A 536 12.84 21.05 -10.80
CA LEU A 536 14.13 21.67 -11.12
C LEU A 536 14.00 23.01 -11.85
N GLY A 537 12.82 23.33 -12.38
CA GLY A 537 12.53 24.59 -13.07
C GLY A 537 12.56 25.80 -12.16
N MET A 538 12.48 27.00 -12.73
CA MET A 538 12.51 28.23 -11.93
C MET A 538 11.34 28.28 -10.94
N GLY A 539 11.59 28.61 -9.67
CA GLY A 539 10.52 28.65 -8.66
C GLY A 539 9.84 27.31 -8.40
N GLY A 540 10.50 26.20 -8.76
CA GLY A 540 10.05 24.84 -8.45
C GLY A 540 10.47 24.39 -7.05
N LEU A 541 10.24 23.11 -6.75
CA LEU A 541 10.55 22.50 -5.45
C LEU A 541 12.02 22.70 -5.04
N ALA A 542 12.96 22.60 -5.97
CA ALA A 542 14.39 22.77 -5.69
C ALA A 542 14.73 24.15 -5.12
N ASP A 543 14.05 25.22 -5.54
CA ASP A 543 14.29 26.56 -4.97
C ASP A 543 13.90 26.58 -3.49
N ILE A 544 12.77 25.96 -3.13
CA ILE A 544 12.32 25.85 -1.74
C ILE A 544 13.24 24.96 -0.92
N GLU A 545 13.62 23.79 -1.46
CA GLU A 545 14.52 22.85 -0.78
C GLU A 545 15.87 23.49 -0.48
N PHE A 546 16.47 24.18 -1.47
CA PHE A 546 17.74 24.88 -1.28
C PHE A 546 17.62 25.99 -0.23
N MET A 547 16.52 26.76 -0.22
CA MET A 547 16.29 27.78 0.80
C MET A 547 16.23 27.20 2.21
N ALA A 548 15.41 26.16 2.40
CA ALA A 548 15.25 25.51 3.69
C ALA A 548 16.59 24.92 4.15
N GLN A 549 17.21 24.06 3.33
CA GLN A 549 18.41 23.31 3.68
C GLN A 549 19.66 24.18 3.86
N ALA A 550 19.87 25.18 3.00
CA ALA A 550 20.99 26.10 3.15
C ALA A 550 20.90 26.83 4.50
N GLN A 551 19.68 27.20 4.90
CA GLN A 551 19.48 27.83 6.19
C GLN A 551 19.72 26.88 7.37
N MET A 552 19.43 25.59 7.22
CA MET A 552 19.82 24.57 8.21
C MET A 552 21.34 24.59 8.43
N LEU A 553 22.12 24.65 7.35
CA LEU A 553 23.60 24.65 7.41
C LEU A 553 24.20 25.94 7.96
N VAL A 554 23.61 27.10 7.63
CA VAL A 554 24.08 28.41 8.14
C VAL A 554 23.70 28.60 9.60
N GLY A 555 22.47 28.22 9.96
CA GLY A 555 21.90 28.44 11.28
C GLY A 555 22.53 27.59 12.38
N GLY A 556 23.05 26.39 12.06
CA GLY A 556 23.71 25.47 13.01
C GLY A 556 22.83 24.91 14.13
N ARG A 557 21.61 25.45 14.33
CA ARG A 557 20.77 25.24 15.51
C ARG A 557 19.71 24.14 15.43
N ILE A 558 19.57 23.47 14.29
CA ILE A 558 18.51 22.44 14.14
C ILE A 558 18.76 21.22 15.03
N TRP A 559 20.02 20.94 15.36
CA TRP A 559 20.37 19.81 16.21
C TRP A 559 20.58 20.17 17.69
N GLU A 560 20.67 21.45 18.05
CA GLU A 560 20.78 21.85 19.47
C GLU A 560 19.49 21.53 20.25
N ILE A 561 18.34 21.49 19.57
CA ILE A 561 17.03 21.21 20.20
C ILE A 561 16.88 19.75 20.62
N GLU A 562 17.60 18.80 19.99
CA GLU A 562 17.58 17.39 20.42
C GLU A 562 18.73 17.02 21.36
N CYS A 563 19.89 17.71 21.32
CA CYS A 563 20.95 17.49 22.33
C CYS A 563 20.43 17.76 23.76
N GLU A 564 19.58 18.78 23.95
CA GLU A 564 18.95 19.05 25.25
C GLU A 564 17.84 18.04 25.63
N ILE A 565 17.25 17.32 24.67
CA ILE A 565 16.20 16.32 24.93
C ILE A 565 16.80 14.94 25.23
N THR A 566 17.92 14.56 24.58
CA THR A 566 18.61 13.30 24.87
C THR A 566 19.38 13.31 26.19
N ASP A 567 19.80 14.47 26.69
CA ASP A 567 20.45 14.60 28.01
C ASP A 567 19.45 14.57 29.18
N GLY A 568 18.13 14.56 28.91
CA GLY A 568 17.06 14.63 29.91
C GLY A 568 16.29 13.33 30.18
N LEU A 569 16.55 12.25 29.44
CA LEU A 569 15.92 10.95 29.68
C LEU A 569 16.88 10.04 30.46
N PRO A 570 16.53 9.56 31.66
CA PRO A 570 17.41 8.68 32.42
C PRO A 570 17.67 7.40 31.63
N ALA A 571 18.95 7.06 31.47
CA ALA A 571 19.38 5.76 31.00
C ALA A 571 18.86 4.69 31.96
N GLU A 572 17.76 4.01 31.61
CA GLU A 572 17.38 2.78 32.30
C GLU A 572 18.33 1.66 31.88
N SER A 573 19.40 1.54 32.65
CA SER A 573 20.23 0.35 32.75
C SER A 573 19.38 -0.81 33.30
N GLY A 574 19.11 -1.82 32.48
CA GLY A 574 18.36 -3.01 32.92
C GLY A 574 18.60 -4.22 32.01
N ASN A 575 19.54 -5.07 32.43
CA ASN A 575 19.80 -6.42 31.94
C ASN A 575 18.50 -7.23 31.68
N LEU A 576 18.21 -7.59 30.43
CA LEU A 576 17.28 -8.67 30.08
C LEU A 576 17.80 -9.41 28.83
N GLY A 577 17.91 -10.73 28.97
CA GLY A 577 18.59 -11.62 28.03
C GLY A 577 17.88 -11.82 26.69
N VAL A 578 18.70 -12.19 25.71
CA VAL A 578 18.45 -12.98 24.50
C VAL A 578 16.97 -13.15 24.10
N GLY A 579 16.58 -12.43 23.04
CA GLY A 579 15.47 -12.81 22.16
C GLY A 579 14.15 -12.08 22.40
N VAL A 580 14.06 -10.79 22.07
CA VAL A 580 12.78 -10.12 21.71
C VAL A 580 13.07 -8.99 20.72
N THR A 581 12.28 -8.93 19.66
CA THR A 581 12.15 -7.86 18.66
C THR A 581 12.10 -6.47 19.29
N PRO A 582 12.69 -5.41 18.69
CA PRO A 582 12.55 -4.07 19.22
C PRO A 582 11.09 -3.64 19.08
N ALA A 583 10.44 -3.43 20.22
CA ALA A 583 9.08 -2.91 20.32
C ALA A 583 8.97 -1.56 19.59
N HIS A 584 8.10 -1.50 18.60
CA HIS A 584 7.65 -0.24 18.01
C HIS A 584 6.78 0.52 19.02
N PRO A 585 6.93 1.85 19.15
CA PRO A 585 6.13 2.63 20.09
C PRO A 585 4.65 2.63 19.67
N ALA A 586 3.79 2.60 20.70
CA ALA A 586 2.35 2.39 20.65
C ALA A 586 1.55 3.39 19.78
N TYR A 587 0.40 2.89 19.31
CA TYR A 587 -0.65 3.55 18.53
C TYR A 587 -0.99 4.98 18.98
N GLY A 588 -1.06 5.90 18.01
CA GLY A 588 -1.77 7.18 18.12
C GLY A 588 -0.95 8.45 17.89
N GLY A 589 0.38 8.37 17.88
CA GLY A 589 1.25 9.49 17.48
C GLY A 589 1.80 9.27 16.09
N SER A 590 1.69 10.26 15.19
CA SER A 590 2.49 10.28 13.97
C SER A 590 3.96 10.11 14.35
N ARG A 591 4.73 9.30 13.60
CA ARG A 591 6.19 9.26 13.78
C ARG A 591 6.69 10.70 13.57
N PRO A 592 7.55 11.24 14.45
CA PRO A 592 8.10 12.56 14.22
C PRO A 592 8.81 12.58 12.86
N ALA A 593 8.53 13.60 12.04
CA ALA A 593 9.10 13.73 10.72
C ALA A 593 10.63 13.61 10.78
N PRO A 594 11.27 12.87 9.84
CA PRO A 594 12.71 12.67 9.85
C PRO A 594 13.50 13.97 9.93
N ARG A 595 14.70 13.91 10.52
CA ARG A 595 15.58 15.08 10.75
C ARG A 595 15.84 15.91 9.47
N GLY A 596 15.83 15.28 8.30
CA GLY A 596 16.01 15.92 7.00
C GLY A 596 14.73 16.33 6.26
N SER A 597 13.55 16.20 6.87
CA SER A 597 12.29 16.62 6.26
C SER A 597 12.31 18.11 5.95
N ILE A 598 12.01 18.46 4.70
CA ILE A 598 11.87 19.84 4.26
C ILE A 598 10.66 20.48 4.93
N ARG A 599 9.56 19.74 5.13
CA ARG A 599 8.39 20.23 5.86
C ARG A 599 8.73 20.63 7.29
N ARG A 600 9.48 19.78 8.02
CA ARG A 600 9.99 20.10 9.37
C ARG A 600 10.94 21.28 9.35
N ALA A 601 11.89 21.27 8.41
CA ALA A 601 12.86 22.36 8.26
C ALA A 601 12.18 23.70 7.97
N LEU A 602 11.12 23.72 7.15
CA LEU A 602 10.34 24.92 6.88
C LEU A 602 9.66 25.42 8.15
N GLN A 603 9.03 24.56 8.96
CA GLN A 603 8.43 24.96 10.25
C GLN A 603 9.45 25.57 11.23
N GLU A 604 10.64 24.99 11.31
CA GLU A 604 11.74 25.50 12.14
C GLU A 604 12.33 26.80 11.58
N PHE A 605 12.42 26.91 10.26
CA PHE A 605 12.81 28.12 9.53
C PHE A 605 11.84 29.28 9.84
N LEU A 606 10.52 29.04 9.89
CA LEU A 606 9.54 30.09 10.22
C LEU A 606 9.76 30.68 11.62
N LYS A 607 10.14 29.84 12.58
CA LYS A 607 10.32 30.23 13.99
C LYS A 607 11.50 31.18 14.19
N ASN A 608 12.56 31.05 13.38
CA ASN A 608 13.88 31.59 13.72
C ASN A 608 14.42 32.71 12.81
N PHE A 609 13.68 33.17 11.79
CA PHE A 609 14.23 34.13 10.79
C PHE A 609 13.54 35.51 10.74
N PRO A 610 14.25 36.61 11.09
CA PRO A 610 13.73 37.99 10.99
C PRO A 610 13.71 38.56 9.56
N LEU A 611 14.62 38.14 8.67
CA LEU A 611 14.79 38.67 7.30
C LEU A 611 13.58 38.46 6.38
N LEU A 612 12.67 37.53 6.72
CA LEU A 612 11.40 37.33 6.02
C LEU A 612 10.22 37.99 6.73
N ARG A 613 10.39 38.42 7.99
CA ARG A 613 9.34 39.10 8.77
C ARG A 613 9.23 40.60 8.47
N SER A 614 10.25 41.22 7.87
CA SER A 614 10.32 42.68 7.72
C SER A 614 9.49 43.25 6.56
N ASP A 615 9.15 42.46 5.52
CA ASP A 615 8.61 42.99 4.25
C ASP A 615 7.24 42.40 3.83
N GLY A 616 6.48 41.81 4.76
CA GLY A 616 5.09 41.38 4.50
C GLY A 616 4.91 40.10 3.66
N THR A 617 6.00 39.45 3.21
CA THR A 617 5.93 38.08 2.66
C THR A 617 5.60 37.11 3.80
N ARG A 618 4.41 36.47 3.78
CA ARG A 618 4.01 35.60 4.90
C ARG A 618 4.71 34.26 4.72
N LEU A 619 5.58 33.91 5.67
CA LEU A 619 6.29 32.64 5.75
C LEU A 619 5.38 31.40 5.59
N ASP A 620 4.12 31.51 6.00
CA ASP A 620 3.06 30.51 5.77
C ASP A 620 2.82 30.22 4.28
N GLU A 621 3.03 31.21 3.39
CA GLU A 621 2.89 31.10 1.95
C GLU A 621 3.92 30.15 1.34
N ILE A 622 5.18 30.13 1.83
CA ILE A 622 6.22 29.21 1.32
C ILE A 622 5.93 27.77 1.73
N SER A 623 5.49 27.56 2.97
CA SER A 623 5.12 26.22 3.45
C SER A 623 3.90 25.69 2.68
N SER A 624 2.90 26.54 2.45
CA SER A 624 1.74 26.20 1.63
C SER A 624 2.13 25.96 0.16
N ALA A 625 3.02 26.77 -0.40
CA ALA A 625 3.54 26.61 -1.75
C ALA A 625 4.29 25.28 -1.92
N PHE A 626 5.11 24.89 -0.94
CA PHE A 626 5.78 23.60 -0.91
C PHE A 626 4.76 22.46 -0.93
N GLY A 627 3.80 22.46 0.00
CA GLY A 627 2.74 21.45 0.05
C GLY A 627 1.94 21.36 -1.25
N THR A 628 1.59 22.50 -1.84
CA THR A 628 0.83 22.58 -3.10
C THR A 628 1.63 22.03 -4.28
N LEU A 629 2.91 22.42 -4.45
CA LEU A 629 3.76 21.91 -5.54
C LEU A 629 4.08 20.41 -5.36
N ARG A 630 4.24 19.94 -4.12
CA ARG A 630 4.45 18.52 -3.81
C ARG A 630 3.21 17.69 -4.15
N ALA A 631 2.03 18.15 -3.78
CA ALA A 631 0.78 17.52 -4.18
C ALA A 631 0.63 17.49 -5.71
N LEU A 632 0.95 18.59 -6.39
CA LEU A 632 0.90 18.66 -7.85
C LEU A 632 1.89 17.68 -8.50
N ASP A 633 3.14 17.56 -8.02
CA ASP A 633 4.12 16.56 -8.48
C ASP A 633 3.56 15.13 -8.36
N HIS A 634 2.89 14.79 -7.26
CA HIS A 634 2.25 13.47 -7.11
C HIS A 634 1.15 13.23 -8.15
N ARG A 635 0.28 14.22 -8.40
CA ARG A 635 -0.81 14.11 -9.37
C ARG A 635 -0.30 13.99 -10.80
N VAL A 636 0.77 14.71 -11.14
CA VAL A 636 1.45 14.59 -12.45
C VAL A 636 1.99 13.16 -12.64
N ARG A 637 2.58 12.57 -11.60
CA ARG A 637 3.09 11.18 -11.66
C ARG A 637 1.98 10.16 -11.82
N LEU A 638 0.84 10.34 -11.14
CA LEU A 638 -0.35 9.50 -11.32
C LEU A 638 -0.92 9.60 -12.73
N HIS A 639 -0.96 10.81 -13.29
CA HIS A 639 -1.49 11.06 -14.63
C HIS A 639 -0.60 10.50 -15.75
N SER A 640 0.72 10.66 -15.63
CA SER A 640 1.67 10.41 -16.71
C SER A 640 2.41 9.07 -16.62
N ASN A 641 2.38 8.41 -15.46
CA ASN A 641 3.25 7.26 -15.17
C ASN A 641 4.73 7.55 -15.49
N SER A 642 5.17 8.78 -15.21
CA SER A 642 6.53 9.24 -15.45
C SER A 642 7.16 9.78 -14.18
N SER A 643 8.46 9.53 -14.00
CA SER A 643 9.24 10.14 -12.92
C SER A 643 9.56 11.62 -13.19
N ALA A 644 9.37 12.08 -14.43
CA ALA A 644 9.57 13.47 -14.84
C ALA A 644 8.46 14.37 -14.27
N ALA A 645 8.85 15.49 -13.65
CA ALA A 645 7.93 16.46 -13.06
C ALA A 645 7.48 17.52 -14.07
N LYS A 646 7.20 17.10 -15.31
CA LYS A 646 6.93 17.96 -16.46
C LYS A 646 5.44 18.25 -16.61
N LEU A 647 5.09 19.53 -16.72
CA LEU A 647 3.71 19.97 -16.80
C LEU A 647 3.54 21.08 -17.86
N ASP A 648 2.46 21.02 -18.62
CA ASP A 648 2.00 22.07 -19.51
C ASP A 648 0.52 22.37 -19.22
N GLU A 649 -0.04 23.43 -19.82
CA GLU A 649 -1.43 23.84 -19.59
C GLU A 649 -2.43 22.74 -19.97
N ARG A 650 -2.23 22.08 -21.11
CA ARG A 650 -3.10 21.01 -21.59
C ARG A 650 -3.13 19.81 -20.63
N ARG A 651 -1.96 19.39 -20.12
CA ARG A 651 -1.85 18.32 -19.12
C ARG A 651 -2.50 18.72 -17.80
N PHE A 652 -2.33 19.97 -17.36
CA PHE A 652 -2.99 20.48 -16.16
C PHE A 652 -4.51 20.44 -16.30
N GLU A 653 -5.06 20.93 -17.42
CA GLU A 653 -6.50 20.86 -17.72
C GLU A 653 -7.01 19.42 -17.79
N ALA A 654 -6.26 18.52 -18.43
CA ALA A 654 -6.59 17.10 -18.46
C ALA A 654 -6.64 16.48 -17.06
N MET A 655 -5.70 16.84 -16.17
CA MET A 655 -5.71 16.41 -14.77
C MET A 655 -6.93 16.92 -14.01
N VAL A 656 -7.35 18.16 -14.23
CA VAL A 656 -8.58 18.73 -13.66
C VAL A 656 -9.81 17.94 -14.14
N LEU A 657 -9.93 17.68 -15.44
CA LEU A 657 -11.03 16.88 -16.02
C LEU A 657 -11.06 15.44 -15.46
N LEU A 658 -9.89 14.85 -15.22
CA LEU A 658 -9.77 13.51 -14.64
C LEU A 658 -10.14 13.47 -13.15
N GLY A 659 -10.34 14.61 -12.50
CA GLY A 659 -10.54 14.71 -11.05
C GLY A 659 -9.26 14.43 -10.25
N LEU A 660 -8.08 14.64 -10.87
CA LEU A 660 -6.80 14.58 -10.17
C LEU A 660 -6.41 15.91 -9.53
N TRP A 661 -7.04 17.02 -9.94
CA TRP A 661 -6.79 18.36 -9.41
C TRP A 661 -8.08 19.19 -9.27
N PRO A 662 -8.26 20.00 -8.21
CA PRO A 662 -7.42 20.07 -7.01
C PRO A 662 -7.51 18.77 -6.18
N PRO A 663 -6.51 18.49 -5.33
CA PRO A 663 -6.59 17.35 -4.43
C PRO A 663 -7.70 17.59 -3.40
N HIS A 664 -8.27 16.52 -2.86
CA HIS A 664 -9.37 16.56 -1.88
C HIS A 664 -8.96 17.03 -0.46
N PHE A 665 -7.94 17.88 -0.32
CA PHE A 665 -7.56 18.50 0.95
C PHE A 665 -7.69 20.03 0.90
N ASP A 666 -7.98 20.64 2.06
CA ASP A 666 -8.14 22.09 2.20
C ASP A 666 -6.80 22.84 2.07
N GLY A 667 -6.77 23.89 1.26
CA GLY A 667 -5.66 24.86 1.25
C GLY A 667 -4.79 24.94 -0.01
N SER A 668 -5.21 24.35 -1.15
CA SER A 668 -4.51 24.54 -2.43
C SER A 668 -4.49 26.02 -2.84
N LEU A 669 -3.33 26.53 -3.25
CA LEU A 669 -3.16 27.86 -3.83
C LEU A 669 -3.38 27.93 -5.35
N ILE A 670 -3.71 26.78 -5.98
CA ILE A 670 -3.79 26.63 -7.43
C ILE A 670 -5.17 26.11 -7.83
N GLU A 671 -5.92 26.95 -8.55
CA GLU A 671 -7.18 26.59 -9.21
C GLU A 671 -7.01 26.54 -10.73
N THR A 672 -6.16 27.41 -11.26
CA THR A 672 -5.92 27.58 -12.70
C THR A 672 -4.45 27.40 -13.06
N TRP A 673 -4.16 27.20 -14.35
CA TRP A 673 -2.78 27.18 -14.85
C TRP A 673 -2.02 28.47 -14.53
N GLN A 674 -2.71 29.62 -14.59
CA GLN A 674 -2.12 30.93 -14.27
C GLN A 674 -1.71 31.02 -12.79
N ASP A 675 -2.40 30.32 -11.87
CA ASP A 675 -2.00 30.23 -10.47
C ASP A 675 -0.70 29.43 -10.30
N VAL A 676 -0.50 28.35 -11.07
CA VAL A 676 0.78 27.61 -11.10
C VAL A 676 1.93 28.56 -11.45
N LEU A 677 1.76 29.35 -12.51
CA LEU A 677 2.77 30.30 -12.96
C LEU A 677 2.97 31.46 -11.98
N ARG A 678 1.91 31.92 -11.30
CA ARG A 678 2.00 32.94 -10.25
C ARG A 678 2.81 32.42 -9.06
N LEU A 679 2.43 31.26 -8.52
CA LEU A 679 3.09 30.64 -7.36
C LEU A 679 4.60 30.46 -7.60
N ARG A 680 4.98 29.97 -8.78
CA ARG A 680 6.39 29.81 -9.16
C ARG A 680 7.14 31.14 -9.22
N ARG A 681 6.53 32.20 -9.75
CA ARG A 681 7.14 33.54 -9.78
C ARG A 681 7.37 34.08 -8.37
N GLU A 682 6.44 33.84 -7.45
CA GLU A 682 6.56 34.24 -6.04
C GLU A 682 7.72 33.50 -5.36
N ILE A 683 7.77 32.17 -5.48
CA ILE A 683 8.88 31.35 -4.97
C ILE A 683 10.22 31.85 -5.52
N ARG A 684 10.31 32.07 -6.84
CA ARG A 684 11.54 32.54 -7.49
C ARG A 684 11.95 33.93 -7.02
N THR A 685 10.99 34.82 -6.78
CA THR A 685 11.26 36.17 -6.26
C THR A 685 11.89 36.12 -4.87
N ILE A 686 11.41 35.20 -4.02
CA ILE A 686 11.98 34.97 -2.69
C ILE A 686 13.37 34.34 -2.82
N PHE A 687 13.54 33.33 -3.68
CA PHE A 687 14.83 32.66 -3.91
C PHE A 687 15.93 33.62 -4.35
N LYS A 688 15.60 34.60 -5.21
CA LYS A 688 16.54 35.63 -5.68
C LYS A 688 17.11 36.52 -4.58
N ARG A 689 16.49 36.57 -3.39
CA ARG A 689 17.07 37.28 -2.24
C ARG A 689 18.30 36.57 -1.68
N PHE A 690 18.40 35.26 -1.89
CA PHE A 690 19.54 34.44 -1.48
C PHE A 690 20.53 34.21 -2.64
N CYS A 691 20.00 34.03 -3.85
CA CYS A 691 20.75 33.79 -5.08
C CYS A 691 20.38 34.83 -6.15
N PRO A 692 20.95 36.04 -6.10
CA PRO A 692 20.61 37.15 -7.00
C PRO A 692 20.97 36.92 -8.47
#